data_AF-A0A954Z9X0-F1
#
_entry.id   AF-A0A954Z9X0-F1
#
_cell.length_a   1.000
_cell.length_b   1.000
_cell.length_c   1.000
_cell.angle_alpha   90.00
_cell.angle_beta   90.00
_cell.angle_gamma   90.00
#
_symmetry.space_group_name_H-M   'P 1'
#
loop_
_entity.id
_entity.type
_entity.pdbx_description
1 polymer ?
#
loop_
_entity_poly.entity_id
_entity_poly.type
_entity_poly.pdbx_seq_one_letter_code
_entity_poly.pdbx_strand_id
1 'polypeptide(L)'
;MNRTPQRGAHHGVAARRPRFEFLERREMLAGEGLVAQYFHNADFTGLAAERREAVDYQWSDSAPVAGMEPSTYSVRWSGQVEAPYTEEFTFRTTSDGGVRLWVDGHLLIDQWGAHSTQVDEGSISLRAGRHYDLRLEYYQNYGDAQIRLQWSSPSQALETIPLANLYESPVGLRGEYRDNQGGSALRVDPQIDFAWQAASPVATIASDNFEVTWTGRIRPEFDGVYSFALSSDDGARLWIGNELVVNAWTAHAAQTDVVSKTLEAGKWYDVRLQYFENADDAQIQLQWSHALQTGGAWSSVPPENLRAAQATSLQFTNPLGGGADPFVLQWEDQYYLLTTTGSNVRIDRASSLIDIHRTNSASASMVVWDPPSGLPYSEQIWAPELHRINDKWYVYVAASDGSNVNHRMHVLERDALDPMGPFTYKGMLNTGSFRSNVGEWAIDGTHFEWEGNDYFVWSGWPALTNPSSPESTQNLYISQMSDPWTLTGAQTLIGSADQSWERASGTNGPWINEGPEALIHDGSLHIVYSANGYWMKEYALGRLTYSGAGSLLDASSWVEASGAVFQQTNEVVGVGHASFTTSLDDSEHWIVYHAHADAANFQEDRVVAIQPFTFDSAGIPQFGQPAPLNLPLDVPQPLADPERTLLPGDFTADGEVDVHDYRAWESQLGDLRFPVAAGVDQRAARSDGEDFLAWQLAFAGEEPVNPTAAYWRHEEGAPGQLIAIGPNTVLDSSGNGNHMQTFDPQSTSASYSSETPPLPLRSGASNALSLDFGPGGDAGNRNDDNYTLNKPINSVQFAELTVEFAFRIDSLEGYQNLVGKDGKPTSSAVAPLQIKIRGDSYPNDVPNQLFVEWIDGDGDVHHLASGASTSVDEWYYVAFVISSDAATLYMAQGTSAYQQVDSLTSADFAGPNGEVLYASTGQFTVGRGMYNGAITDWADALIDEIRISEAALGPPDFLFAPSTHIVQASELAVRVGPATTLAPPDQAAAAEARDVALAAMAIYNAENSKPTSRSARRISVRRTDAFAL
;
A
#
# COMPACT_ATOMS: atom_id res chain seq x y z
N MET A 1 99.32 13.88 -7.57
CA MET A 1 99.52 14.63 -8.84
C MET A 1 98.31 14.34 -9.71
N ASN A 2 97.36 15.28 -9.77
CA ASN A 2 97.14 16.15 -10.93
C ASN A 2 96.70 15.39 -12.20
N ARG A 3 95.39 15.35 -12.46
CA ARG A 3 94.71 16.08 -13.56
C ARG A 3 93.36 15.46 -13.89
N THR A 4 92.30 16.24 -13.73
CA THR A 4 91.11 16.19 -14.60
C THR A 4 91.50 16.70 -16.00
N PRO A 5 90.91 16.20 -17.10
CA PRO A 5 89.71 16.86 -17.63
C PRO A 5 88.66 15.93 -18.28
N GLN A 6 87.51 16.55 -18.54
CA GLN A 6 86.21 16.03 -18.99
C GLN A 6 86.12 15.56 -20.46
N ARG A 7 85.03 14.79 -20.69
CA ARG A 7 84.15 14.58 -21.88
C ARG A 7 84.16 13.10 -22.32
N GLY A 8 83.05 12.42 -22.56
CA GLY A 8 81.64 12.79 -22.54
C GLY A 8 80.77 11.60 -22.97
N ALA A 9 79.46 11.75 -22.75
CA ALA A 9 78.32 11.03 -23.34
C ALA A 9 78.28 9.49 -23.25
N HIS A 10 77.44 8.97 -22.35
CA HIS A 10 76.75 7.69 -22.54
C HIS A 10 75.25 7.83 -22.27
N HIS A 11 74.51 7.09 -23.09
CA HIS A 11 73.07 7.12 -23.32
C HIS A 11 72.23 6.79 -22.09
N GLY A 12 71.02 7.33 -22.11
CA GLY A 12 70.04 7.32 -21.03
C GLY A 12 69.48 5.95 -20.70
N VAL A 13 69.32 5.72 -19.40
CA VAL A 13 68.35 4.82 -18.81
C VAL A 13 67.48 5.69 -17.90
N ALA A 14 66.18 5.75 -18.18
CA ALA A 14 65.23 6.58 -17.46
C ALA A 14 64.94 5.97 -16.07
N ALA A 15 65.53 6.56 -15.02
CA ALA A 15 65.12 6.30 -13.65
C ALA A 15 63.83 7.08 -13.35
N ARG A 16 62.73 6.35 -13.09
CA ARG A 16 61.49 6.91 -12.55
C ARG A 16 61.80 7.60 -11.21
N ARG A 17 61.73 8.94 -11.19
CA ARG A 17 61.71 9.72 -9.95
C ARG A 17 60.29 9.64 -9.38
N PRO A 18 60.09 9.31 -8.09
CA PRO A 18 58.79 9.48 -7.45
C PRO A 18 58.45 10.97 -7.48
N ARG A 19 57.32 11.30 -8.10
CA ARG A 19 56.66 12.59 -7.90
C ARG A 19 56.01 12.49 -6.52
N PHE A 20 56.51 13.27 -5.56
CA PHE A 20 55.72 13.59 -4.40
C PHE A 20 54.67 14.60 -4.87
N GLU A 21 53.42 14.15 -4.97
CA GLU A 21 52.29 15.07 -5.01
C GLU A 21 52.27 15.83 -3.68
N PHE A 22 52.10 17.15 -3.76
CA PHE A 22 51.85 17.95 -2.59
C PHE A 22 50.49 17.51 -2.05
N LEU A 23 50.46 16.91 -0.86
CA LEU A 23 49.24 16.80 -0.06
C LEU A 23 48.64 18.20 0.02
N GLU A 24 47.43 18.36 -0.53
CA GLU A 24 46.60 19.52 -0.26
C GLU A 24 46.52 19.73 1.25
N ARG A 25 46.50 21.00 1.68
CA ARG A 25 46.22 21.30 3.09
C ARG A 25 44.86 20.72 3.42
N ARG A 26 44.80 19.71 4.27
CA ARG A 26 43.62 19.49 5.12
C ARG A 26 43.51 20.72 6.01
N GLU A 27 42.73 21.71 5.58
CA GLU A 27 42.11 22.61 6.55
C GLU A 27 41.23 21.72 7.41
N MET A 28 41.61 21.50 8.67
CA MET A 28 40.64 21.05 9.65
C MET A 28 39.62 22.18 9.75
N LEU A 29 38.41 21.98 9.25
CA LEU A 29 37.29 22.87 9.51
C LEU A 29 37.20 22.98 11.04
N ALA A 30 37.46 24.15 11.61
CA ALA A 30 37.21 24.37 13.02
C ALA A 30 35.69 24.37 13.21
N GLY A 31 35.17 23.82 14.32
CA GLY A 31 33.75 23.94 14.62
C GLY A 31 33.31 25.41 14.64
N GLU A 32 32.35 25.77 13.79
CA GLU A 32 31.83 27.13 13.63
C GLU A 32 30.45 27.31 14.30
N GLY A 33 29.92 26.26 14.92
CA GLY A 33 28.58 26.23 15.49
C GLY A 33 27.54 25.56 14.60
N LEU A 34 26.32 25.45 15.13
CA LEU A 34 25.15 24.96 14.41
C LEU A 34 24.53 26.08 13.58
N VAL A 35 23.89 25.73 12.47
CA VAL A 35 23.05 26.64 11.70
C VAL A 35 21.73 26.82 12.44
N ALA A 36 21.48 28.05 12.90
CA ALA A 36 20.29 28.45 13.62
C ALA A 36 19.36 29.27 12.71
N GLN A 37 18.15 28.78 12.46
CA GLN A 37 17.09 29.50 11.76
C GLN A 37 16.06 30.01 12.75
N TYR A 38 15.84 31.34 12.75
CA TYR A 38 14.90 32.05 13.61
C TYR A 38 13.63 32.37 12.83
N PHE A 39 12.46 32.07 13.40
CA PHE A 39 11.17 32.22 12.73
C PHE A 39 10.22 33.09 13.55
N HIS A 40 9.43 33.92 12.88
CA HIS A 40 8.46 34.83 13.51
C HIS A 40 7.34 34.09 14.25
N ASN A 41 7.05 32.84 13.89
CA ASN A 41 5.95 32.07 14.47
C ASN A 41 6.47 30.82 15.21
N ALA A 42 5.65 30.25 16.08
CA ALA A 42 6.02 29.05 16.86
C ALA A 42 6.07 27.74 16.04
N ASP A 43 5.53 27.77 14.81
CA ASP A 43 5.40 26.65 13.88
C ASP A 43 6.49 26.62 12.79
N PHE A 44 7.62 27.31 13.02
CA PHE A 44 8.73 27.46 12.09
C PHE A 44 8.35 28.11 10.74
N THR A 45 7.35 28.98 10.72
CA THR A 45 6.99 29.80 9.55
C THR A 45 7.47 31.25 9.70
N GLY A 46 7.74 31.91 8.57
CA GLY A 46 8.21 33.29 8.56
C GLY A 46 9.66 33.41 9.01
N LEU A 47 10.60 32.87 8.23
CA LEU A 47 12.04 32.97 8.50
C LEU A 47 12.47 34.43 8.66
N ALA A 48 13.07 34.76 9.82
CA ALA A 48 13.52 36.10 10.18
C ALA A 48 15.04 36.27 10.06
N ALA A 49 15.81 35.26 10.46
CA ALA A 49 17.28 35.29 10.36
C ALA A 49 17.91 33.90 10.40
N GLU A 50 19.14 33.81 9.91
CA GLU A 50 20.01 32.64 10.02
C GLU A 50 21.39 33.05 10.55
N ARG A 51 21.96 32.28 11.48
CA ARG A 51 23.31 32.49 12.01
C ARG A 51 23.98 31.18 12.45
N ARG A 52 25.29 31.23 12.68
CA ARG A 52 26.08 30.10 13.20
C ARG A 52 26.43 30.35 14.65
N GLU A 53 26.14 29.38 15.51
CA GLU A 53 26.25 29.59 16.96
C GLU A 53 26.27 28.32 17.81
N ALA A 54 26.67 28.48 19.06
CA ALA A 54 26.36 27.55 20.14
C ALA A 54 25.02 27.93 20.77
N VAL A 55 24.43 27.02 21.54
CA VAL A 55 23.12 27.24 22.16
C VAL A 55 23.28 27.57 23.64
N ASP A 56 23.37 28.86 23.94
CA ASP A 56 23.38 29.40 25.31
C ASP A 56 22.79 30.81 25.31
N TYR A 57 21.48 30.88 25.45
CA TYR A 57 20.70 32.10 25.29
C TYR A 57 19.78 32.34 26.46
N GLN A 58 19.74 33.61 26.88
CA GLN A 58 18.86 34.11 27.91
C GLN A 58 18.33 35.46 27.44
N TRP A 59 17.25 35.39 26.66
CA TRP A 59 16.62 36.55 26.03
C TRP A 59 15.68 37.28 26.98
N SER A 60 15.22 36.62 28.05
CA SER A 60 14.20 37.16 28.96
C SER A 60 12.98 37.62 28.15
N ASP A 61 12.51 38.86 28.32
CA ASP A 61 11.38 39.45 27.60
C ASP A 61 11.76 40.12 26.25
N SER A 62 12.99 39.91 25.77
CA SER A 62 13.50 40.50 24.53
C SER A 62 13.41 39.54 23.35
N ALA A 63 13.27 40.10 22.14
CA ALA A 63 13.28 39.33 20.91
C ALA A 63 14.70 38.78 20.60
N PRO A 64 14.83 37.55 20.09
CA PRO A 64 16.13 36.93 19.83
C PRO A 64 16.88 37.56 18.64
N VAL A 65 16.13 38.20 17.74
CA VAL A 65 16.62 38.94 16.57
C VAL A 65 15.87 40.27 16.48
N ALA A 66 16.59 41.33 16.11
CA ALA A 66 16.00 42.64 15.93
C ALA A 66 14.87 42.61 14.89
N GLY A 67 13.67 43.08 15.29
CA GLY A 67 12.49 43.10 14.42
C GLY A 67 11.56 41.90 14.56
N MET A 68 11.91 40.88 15.34
CA MET A 68 10.97 39.83 15.75
C MET A 68 10.12 40.28 16.94
N GLU A 69 8.93 39.69 17.06
CA GLU A 69 8.11 39.84 18.26
C GLU A 69 8.73 39.02 19.41
N PRO A 70 8.83 39.58 20.63
CA PRO A 70 9.48 38.89 21.75
C PRO A 70 8.63 37.76 22.34
N SER A 71 7.33 37.77 22.10
CA SER A 71 6.39 36.85 22.77
C SER A 71 6.13 35.56 22.00
N THR A 72 6.34 35.54 20.69
CA THR A 72 6.05 34.33 19.89
C THR A 72 7.09 34.23 18.80
N TYR A 73 7.86 33.15 18.83
CA TYR A 73 8.86 32.82 17.82
C TYR A 73 9.30 31.37 17.98
N SER A 74 9.99 30.83 16.98
CA SER A 74 10.68 29.55 17.09
C SER A 74 12.09 29.63 16.53
N VAL A 75 12.95 28.70 16.95
CA VAL A 75 14.32 28.57 16.50
C VAL A 75 14.64 27.10 16.26
N ARG A 76 15.27 26.81 15.12
CA ARG A 76 15.79 25.48 14.78
C ARG A 76 17.29 25.55 14.60
N TRP A 77 18.04 24.90 15.48
CA TRP A 77 19.48 24.67 15.31
C TRP A 77 19.73 23.33 14.68
N SER A 78 20.72 23.29 13.79
CA SER A 78 21.08 22.05 13.12
C SER A 78 22.50 22.00 12.60
N GLY A 79 23.03 20.79 12.55
CA GLY A 79 24.40 20.51 12.14
C GLY A 79 24.84 19.18 12.76
N GLN A 80 26.10 19.13 13.21
CA GLN A 80 26.68 17.94 13.80
C GLN A 80 27.42 18.27 15.10
N VAL A 81 27.53 17.28 15.98
CA VAL A 81 28.33 17.34 17.20
C VAL A 81 29.48 16.32 17.16
N GLU A 82 30.66 16.71 17.62
CA GLU A 82 31.82 15.82 17.78
C GLU A 82 32.12 15.56 19.25
N ALA A 83 31.93 14.33 19.71
CA ALA A 83 32.28 13.95 21.08
C ALA A 83 33.81 13.88 21.27
N PRO A 84 34.37 14.44 22.37
CA PRO A 84 35.80 14.32 22.68
C PRO A 84 36.20 12.94 23.23
N TYR A 85 35.22 12.16 23.75
CA TYR A 85 35.45 10.87 24.39
C TYR A 85 34.51 9.79 23.83
N THR A 86 34.93 8.52 23.89
CA THR A 86 34.07 7.38 23.56
C THR A 86 33.38 6.88 24.81
N GLU A 87 32.23 7.46 25.12
CA GLU A 87 31.50 7.23 26.37
C GLU A 87 29.99 7.46 26.15
N GLU A 88 29.19 7.16 27.17
CA GLU A 88 27.81 7.66 27.25
C GLU A 88 27.83 9.16 27.56
N PHE A 89 27.18 9.94 26.70
CA PHE A 89 26.99 11.38 26.88
C PHE A 89 25.53 11.64 27.27
N THR A 90 25.35 12.40 28.34
CA THR A 90 24.06 12.97 28.72
C THR A 90 23.97 14.37 28.14
N PHE A 91 23.02 14.59 27.24
CA PHE A 91 22.62 15.90 26.76
C PHE A 91 21.58 16.48 27.69
N ARG A 92 21.66 17.78 27.94
CA ARG A 92 20.75 18.53 28.80
C ARG A 92 20.27 19.80 28.10
N THR A 93 18.98 20.06 28.11
CA THR A 93 18.42 21.37 27.78
C THR A 93 17.98 22.10 29.04
N THR A 94 18.16 23.41 29.07
CA THR A 94 17.45 24.31 29.99
C THR A 94 16.63 25.26 29.15
N SER A 95 15.31 25.15 29.15
CA SER A 95 14.42 25.91 28.27
C SER A 95 13.23 26.53 29.00
N ASP A 96 12.81 27.71 28.58
CA ASP A 96 11.52 28.32 28.93
C ASP A 96 10.71 28.46 27.63
N GLY A 97 9.69 27.64 27.45
CA GLY A 97 9.08 27.31 26.16
C GLY A 97 9.46 25.92 25.65
N GLY A 98 8.71 25.41 24.67
CA GLY A 98 8.84 24.01 24.23
C GLY A 98 10.19 23.72 23.56
N VAL A 99 10.72 22.50 23.78
CA VAL A 99 12.02 22.07 23.27
C VAL A 99 12.00 20.62 22.77
N ARG A 100 12.73 20.33 21.68
CA ARG A 100 13.01 18.97 21.20
C ARG A 100 14.46 18.83 20.75
N LEU A 101 15.11 17.72 21.11
CA LEU A 101 16.50 17.42 20.74
C LEU A 101 16.62 16.04 20.11
N TRP A 102 17.19 16.00 18.91
CA TRP A 102 17.64 14.77 18.25
C TRP A 102 19.17 14.73 18.15
N VAL A 103 19.76 13.56 18.42
CA VAL A 103 21.18 13.27 18.20
C VAL A 103 21.32 11.94 17.46
N ASP A 104 22.00 11.96 16.30
CA ASP A 104 22.11 10.82 15.37
C ASP A 104 20.73 10.22 15.04
N GLY A 105 19.75 11.08 14.75
CA GLY A 105 18.36 10.69 14.44
C GLY A 105 17.50 10.30 15.64
N HIS A 106 18.11 10.03 16.81
CA HIS A 106 17.37 9.64 18.02
C HIS A 106 16.81 10.84 18.77
N LEU A 107 15.50 10.87 19.00
CA LEU A 107 14.83 11.87 19.85
C LEU A 107 15.22 11.62 21.32
N LEU A 108 16.08 12.47 21.86
CA LEU A 108 16.58 12.35 23.24
C LEU A 108 15.74 13.15 24.24
N ILE A 109 15.18 14.28 23.80
CA ILE A 109 14.35 15.17 24.62
C ILE A 109 13.14 15.58 23.79
N ASP A 110 11.94 15.36 24.33
CA ASP A 110 10.68 15.80 23.74
C ASP A 110 9.80 16.47 24.79
N GLN A 111 9.93 17.79 24.91
CA GLN A 111 9.14 18.62 25.82
C GLN A 111 8.54 19.77 25.01
N TRP A 112 7.71 19.42 24.02
CA TRP A 112 7.11 20.41 23.12
C TRP A 112 5.92 21.16 23.72
N GLY A 113 5.50 20.87 24.96
CA GLY A 113 4.50 21.68 25.66
C GLY A 113 5.07 23.03 26.10
N ALA A 114 4.24 24.09 26.13
CA ALA A 114 4.69 25.37 26.68
C ALA A 114 4.91 25.24 28.20
N HIS A 115 6.12 25.51 28.67
CA HIS A 115 6.48 25.41 30.07
C HIS A 115 7.40 26.56 30.49
N SER A 116 7.36 26.93 31.78
CA SER A 116 8.39 27.79 32.37
C SER A 116 9.75 27.09 32.35
N THR A 117 10.82 27.81 32.66
CA THR A 117 12.19 27.28 32.79
C THR A 117 12.25 25.87 33.39
N GLN A 118 12.57 24.89 32.56
CA GLN A 118 12.68 23.46 32.88
C GLN A 118 14.06 22.94 32.47
N VAL A 119 14.47 21.83 33.09
CA VAL A 119 15.69 21.11 32.74
C VAL A 119 15.33 19.70 32.33
N ASP A 120 15.76 19.30 31.14
CA ASP A 120 15.48 18.00 30.55
C ASP A 120 16.77 17.33 30.10
N GLU A 121 16.82 16.00 30.18
CA GLU A 121 18.01 15.22 29.88
C GLU A 121 17.69 13.97 29.08
N GLY A 122 18.60 13.63 28.18
CA GLY A 122 18.60 12.35 27.45
C GLY A 122 20.04 11.90 27.21
N SER A 123 20.28 10.60 27.11
CA SER A 123 21.64 10.05 27.00
C SER A 123 21.81 9.16 25.77
N ILE A 124 23.00 9.19 25.18
CA ILE A 124 23.38 8.38 24.01
C ILE A 124 24.86 8.01 24.07
N SER A 125 25.22 6.83 23.56
CA SER A 125 26.62 6.41 23.45
C SER A 125 27.28 7.01 22.22
N LEU A 126 28.34 7.80 22.42
CA LEU A 126 29.10 8.46 21.34
C LEU A 126 30.53 7.93 21.28
N ARG A 127 31.16 8.04 20.10
CA ARG A 127 32.57 7.71 19.87
C ARG A 127 33.39 8.97 19.65
N ALA A 128 34.55 9.03 20.30
CA ALA A 128 35.48 10.14 20.17
C ALA A 128 35.86 10.39 18.70
N GLY A 129 35.81 11.65 18.27
CA GLY A 129 36.23 12.07 16.92
C GLY A 129 35.26 11.70 15.79
N ARG A 130 34.06 11.21 16.09
CA ARG A 130 32.98 11.00 15.11
C ARG A 130 31.99 12.17 15.19
N HIS A 131 31.55 12.64 14.01
CA HIS A 131 30.44 13.59 13.88
C HIS A 131 29.10 12.84 13.90
N TYR A 132 28.17 13.38 14.67
CA TYR A 132 26.81 12.88 14.84
C TYR A 132 25.83 14.00 14.52
N ASP A 133 24.77 13.72 13.77
CA ASP A 133 23.80 14.75 13.42
C ASP A 133 23.08 15.26 14.67
N LEU A 134 22.83 16.56 14.73
CA LEU A 134 22.19 17.21 15.86
C LEU A 134 21.13 18.19 15.34
N ARG A 135 19.89 18.02 15.83
CA ARG A 135 18.79 18.97 15.61
C ARG A 135 18.24 19.38 16.97
N LEU A 136 18.19 20.68 17.23
CA LEU A 136 17.50 21.24 18.39
C LEU A 136 16.42 22.18 17.90
N GLU A 137 15.22 22.01 18.43
CA GLU A 137 14.07 22.85 18.15
C GLU A 137 13.59 23.50 19.44
N TYR A 138 13.18 24.75 19.34
CA TYR A 138 12.68 25.56 20.45
C TYR A 138 11.56 26.47 19.95
N TYR A 139 10.52 26.66 20.75
CA TYR A 139 9.62 27.78 20.56
C TYR A 139 9.34 28.51 21.86
N GLN A 140 9.10 29.81 21.73
CA GLN A 140 8.63 30.64 22.81
C GLN A 140 7.17 31.02 22.62
N ASN A 141 6.40 30.96 23.71
CA ASN A 141 5.02 31.41 23.72
C ASN A 141 4.71 32.17 25.03
N TYR A 142 5.03 33.46 25.00
CA TYR A 142 4.85 34.49 26.04
C TYR A 142 5.80 34.38 27.24
N GLY A 143 6.19 35.53 27.79
CA GLY A 143 7.00 35.61 29.02
C GLY A 143 8.51 35.57 28.76
N ASP A 144 9.26 35.13 29.77
CA ASP A 144 10.73 35.04 29.71
C ASP A 144 11.15 33.89 28.78
N ALA A 145 12.19 34.11 27.98
CA ALA A 145 12.71 33.11 27.05
C ALA A 145 14.18 32.79 27.34
N GLN A 146 14.50 31.50 27.44
CA GLN A 146 15.86 30.99 27.52
C GLN A 146 15.98 29.61 26.89
N ILE A 147 17.18 29.30 26.39
CA ILE A 147 17.55 27.98 25.92
C ILE A 147 19.05 27.78 26.10
N ARG A 148 19.45 26.67 26.71
CA ARG A 148 20.85 26.24 26.77
C ARG A 148 20.95 24.76 26.43
N LEU A 149 21.88 24.39 25.56
CA LEU A 149 22.23 23.00 25.28
C LEU A 149 23.57 22.67 25.93
N GLN A 150 23.54 21.71 26.85
CA GLN A 150 24.69 21.26 27.62
C GLN A 150 24.90 19.76 27.43
N TRP A 151 26.10 19.29 27.76
CA TRP A 151 26.41 17.87 27.77
C TRP A 151 27.39 17.50 28.88
N SER A 152 27.38 16.25 29.30
CA SER A 152 28.36 15.67 30.23
C SER A 152 28.65 14.23 29.88
N SER A 153 29.79 13.72 30.32
CA SER A 153 30.16 12.29 30.24
C SER A 153 30.98 11.93 31.49
N PRO A 154 31.30 10.65 31.74
CA PRO A 154 32.19 10.26 32.83
C PRO A 154 33.53 11.03 32.86
N SER A 155 34.05 11.42 31.69
CA SER A 155 35.30 12.15 31.53
C SER A 155 35.17 13.67 31.42
N GLN A 156 33.95 14.24 31.38
CA GLN A 156 33.72 15.68 31.32
C GLN A 156 32.56 16.13 32.22
N ALA A 157 32.78 17.21 32.98
CA ALA A 157 31.71 17.84 33.73
C ALA A 157 30.68 18.47 32.77
N LEU A 158 29.46 18.68 33.27
CA LEU A 158 28.41 19.36 32.52
C LEU A 158 28.85 20.76 32.09
N GLU A 159 28.84 21.01 30.78
CA GLU A 159 29.13 22.30 30.19
C GLU A 159 28.24 22.57 28.98
N THR A 160 28.06 23.84 28.61
CA THR A 160 27.49 24.21 27.31
C THR A 160 28.36 23.62 26.20
N ILE A 161 27.74 22.99 25.19
CA ILE A 161 28.50 22.38 24.10
C ILE A 161 29.35 23.46 23.39
N PRO A 162 30.69 23.35 23.37
CA PRO A 162 31.54 24.38 22.78
C PRO A 162 31.31 24.50 21.27
N LEU A 163 31.45 25.71 20.72
CA LEU A 163 31.44 25.95 19.26
C LEU A 163 32.40 25.02 18.51
N ALA A 164 33.58 24.76 19.07
CA ALA A 164 34.59 23.89 18.47
C ALA A 164 34.15 22.42 18.34
N ASN A 165 33.08 22.01 19.03
CA ASN A 165 32.48 20.68 18.96
C ASN A 165 31.23 20.65 18.08
N LEU A 166 30.84 21.78 17.50
CA LEU A 166 29.63 21.94 16.70
C LEU A 166 30.00 22.33 15.26
N TYR A 167 29.44 21.60 14.31
CA TYR A 167 29.76 21.71 12.89
C TYR A 167 28.49 21.88 12.07
N GLU A 168 28.58 22.51 10.90
CA GLU A 168 27.50 22.43 9.93
C GLU A 168 27.47 21.04 9.29
N SER A 169 26.28 20.59 8.91
CA SER A 169 26.09 19.40 8.09
C SER A 169 26.92 19.44 6.79
N PRO A 170 27.44 18.29 6.31
CA PRO A 170 28.10 18.22 5.02
C PRO A 170 27.21 18.68 3.86
N VAL A 171 27.82 19.23 2.81
CA VAL A 171 27.16 19.60 1.55
C VAL A 171 26.71 18.33 0.81
N GLY A 172 25.44 18.28 0.37
CA GLY A 172 24.85 17.14 -0.33
C GLY A 172 23.73 16.45 0.47
N LEU A 173 23.34 15.23 0.08
CA LEU A 173 22.42 14.37 0.82
C LEU A 173 23.15 13.10 1.29
N ARG A 174 22.77 12.58 2.46
CA ARG A 174 23.28 11.32 2.98
C ARG A 174 22.58 10.17 2.25
N GLY A 175 23.29 9.44 1.40
CA GLY A 175 22.79 8.25 0.72
C GLY A 175 23.15 6.97 1.46
N GLU A 176 22.14 6.17 1.78
CA GLU A 176 22.26 4.82 2.31
C GLU A 176 21.92 3.83 1.21
N TYR A 177 22.94 3.09 0.75
CA TYR A 177 22.86 2.15 -0.36
C TYR A 177 22.79 0.74 0.19
N ARG A 178 21.94 -0.11 -0.40
CA ARG A 178 21.78 -1.53 -0.05
C ARG A 178 21.51 -2.36 -1.31
N ASP A 179 21.81 -3.64 -1.28
CA ASP A 179 21.39 -4.58 -2.33
C ASP A 179 20.85 -5.88 -1.73
N ASN A 180 20.21 -6.70 -2.57
CA ASN A 180 19.66 -8.00 -2.18
C ASN A 180 20.74 -9.09 -1.94
N GLN A 181 22.03 -8.79 -2.16
CA GLN A 181 23.17 -9.67 -1.89
C GLN A 181 23.83 -9.35 -0.53
N GLY A 182 23.25 -8.45 0.26
CA GLY A 182 23.76 -8.02 1.57
C GLY A 182 24.84 -6.94 1.49
N GLY A 183 25.06 -6.35 0.32
CA GLY A 183 25.89 -5.17 0.12
C GLY A 183 25.29 -3.94 0.82
N SER A 184 26.15 -3.10 1.38
CA SER A 184 25.73 -1.84 1.99
C SER A 184 26.83 -0.78 1.91
N ALA A 185 26.43 0.48 1.70
CA ALA A 185 27.33 1.63 1.72
C ALA A 185 26.64 2.88 2.26
N LEU A 186 27.43 3.77 2.86
CA LEU A 186 27.01 5.09 3.30
C LEU A 186 27.91 6.13 2.67
N ARG A 187 27.34 7.12 1.97
CA ARG A 187 28.09 8.26 1.41
C ARG A 187 27.27 9.54 1.45
N VAL A 188 27.94 10.68 1.24
CA VAL A 188 27.28 11.96 1.03
C VAL A 188 27.39 12.30 -0.46
N ASP A 189 26.24 12.50 -1.09
CA ASP A 189 26.09 12.79 -2.51
C ASP A 189 25.84 14.28 -2.69
N PRO A 190 26.80 15.06 -3.25
CA PRO A 190 26.68 16.50 -3.39
C PRO A 190 25.47 16.95 -4.21
N GLN A 191 25.03 16.12 -5.14
CA GLN A 191 23.83 16.29 -5.96
C GLN A 191 23.25 14.91 -6.24
N ILE A 192 21.96 14.85 -6.53
CA ILE A 192 21.32 13.65 -7.07
C ILE A 192 21.22 13.84 -8.58
N ASP A 193 22.23 13.35 -9.28
CA ASP A 193 22.37 13.44 -10.73
C ASP A 193 23.28 12.29 -11.19
N PHE A 194 22.73 11.08 -11.16
CA PHE A 194 23.42 9.85 -11.41
C PHE A 194 22.89 9.18 -12.66
N ALA A 195 23.81 8.78 -13.53
CA ALA A 195 23.57 7.89 -14.65
C ALA A 195 24.64 6.80 -14.57
N TRP A 196 24.35 5.77 -13.77
CA TRP A 196 25.28 4.67 -13.57
C TRP A 196 25.30 3.73 -14.77
N GLN A 197 24.23 3.69 -15.56
CA GLN A 197 24.07 2.67 -16.60
C GLN A 197 24.16 1.28 -15.95
N ALA A 198 24.60 0.26 -16.68
CA ALA A 198 24.87 -1.08 -16.14
C ALA A 198 26.06 -1.18 -15.14
N ALA A 199 26.46 -0.09 -14.48
CA ALA A 199 27.55 -0.08 -13.50
C ALA A 199 27.02 0.04 -12.07
N SER A 200 27.71 -0.61 -11.14
CA SER A 200 27.43 -0.48 -9.71
C SER A 200 27.61 0.97 -9.19
N PRO A 201 26.69 1.46 -8.33
CA PRO A 201 26.75 2.82 -7.79
C PRO A 201 27.91 3.01 -6.79
N VAL A 202 28.31 1.93 -6.11
CA VAL A 202 29.43 1.85 -5.17
C VAL A 202 29.97 0.43 -5.20
N ALA A 203 31.29 0.23 -5.24
CA ALA A 203 31.91 -1.09 -5.41
C ALA A 203 31.47 -2.23 -4.44
N THR A 204 30.79 -1.92 -3.33
CA THR A 204 30.23 -2.88 -2.37
C THR A 204 28.74 -3.16 -2.58
N ILE A 205 28.15 -2.59 -3.63
CA ILE A 205 26.75 -2.70 -4.04
C ILE A 205 26.72 -3.41 -5.39
N ALA A 206 25.75 -4.29 -5.61
CA ALA A 206 25.47 -4.91 -6.90
C ALA A 206 25.20 -3.87 -8.00
N SER A 207 25.29 -4.29 -9.27
CA SER A 207 24.97 -3.38 -10.40
C SER A 207 23.46 -3.29 -10.65
N ASP A 208 22.73 -4.32 -10.23
CA ASP A 208 21.28 -4.45 -10.32
C ASP A 208 20.73 -4.79 -8.92
N ASN A 209 19.41 -4.70 -8.73
CA ASN A 209 18.73 -5.06 -7.48
C ASN A 209 19.28 -4.33 -6.24
N PHE A 210 19.45 -3.02 -6.36
CA PHE A 210 19.93 -2.17 -5.27
C PHE A 210 18.95 -1.04 -4.95
N GLU A 211 18.97 -0.58 -3.71
CA GLU A 211 18.19 0.54 -3.23
C GLU A 211 19.09 1.64 -2.69
N VAL A 212 18.60 2.87 -2.77
CA VAL A 212 19.23 4.03 -2.17
C VAL A 212 18.19 4.89 -1.45
N THR A 213 18.46 5.19 -0.18
CA THR A 213 17.71 6.22 0.56
C THR A 213 18.62 7.42 0.81
N TRP A 214 18.33 8.53 0.14
CA TRP A 214 18.92 9.83 0.42
C TRP A 214 18.13 10.61 1.46
N THR A 215 18.83 11.15 2.44
CA THR A 215 18.26 11.96 3.52
C THR A 215 19.06 13.24 3.71
N GLY A 216 18.37 14.31 4.04
CA GLY A 216 19.01 15.59 4.28
C GLY A 216 18.03 16.73 4.20
N ARG A 217 18.48 17.87 3.66
CA ARG A 217 17.69 19.08 3.57
C ARG A 217 17.94 19.85 2.30
N ILE A 218 16.92 20.56 1.85
CA ILE A 218 16.94 21.45 0.70
C ILE A 218 16.60 22.90 1.11
N ARG A 219 17.23 23.89 0.46
CA ARG A 219 16.99 25.31 0.71
C ARG A 219 16.72 26.10 -0.58
N PRO A 220 15.54 26.71 -0.76
CA PRO A 220 15.29 27.65 -1.86
C PRO A 220 15.96 29.01 -1.59
N GLU A 221 16.28 29.78 -2.63
CA GLU A 221 16.82 31.16 -2.47
C GLU A 221 15.74 32.24 -2.49
N PHE A 222 14.59 31.94 -3.09
CA PHE A 222 13.48 32.88 -3.27
C PHE A 222 12.17 32.25 -2.82
N ASP A 223 11.22 33.07 -2.39
CA ASP A 223 9.86 32.64 -2.07
C ASP A 223 9.13 32.25 -3.35
N GLY A 224 8.25 31.25 -3.26
CA GLY A 224 7.29 30.94 -4.32
C GLY A 224 7.19 29.47 -4.64
N VAL A 225 6.60 29.19 -5.80
CA VAL A 225 6.36 27.82 -6.28
C VAL A 225 7.61 27.30 -6.99
N TYR A 226 8.22 26.28 -6.41
CA TYR A 226 9.29 25.49 -7.04
C TYR A 226 8.65 24.29 -7.70
N SER A 227 8.98 24.04 -8.96
CA SER A 227 8.68 22.76 -9.60
C SER A 227 9.88 21.84 -9.42
N PHE A 228 9.66 20.60 -9.01
CA PHE A 228 10.64 19.54 -8.89
C PHE A 228 10.41 18.54 -10.02
N ALA A 229 11.49 18.08 -10.65
CA ALA A 229 11.48 16.99 -11.61
C ALA A 229 12.37 15.88 -11.05
N LEU A 230 11.81 14.69 -10.88
CA LEU A 230 12.54 13.49 -10.47
C LEU A 230 12.57 12.55 -11.66
N SER A 231 13.76 12.34 -12.23
CA SER A 231 13.94 11.36 -13.31
C SER A 231 14.54 10.09 -12.74
N SER A 232 13.92 8.93 -12.94
CA SER A 232 14.45 7.64 -12.49
C SER A 232 14.24 6.55 -13.55
N ASP A 233 15.18 5.62 -13.60
CA ASP A 233 15.04 4.33 -14.27
C ASP A 233 14.92 3.30 -13.16
N ASP A 234 13.78 2.63 -13.15
CA ASP A 234 13.07 2.08 -11.99
C ASP A 234 12.58 3.12 -10.97
N GLY A 235 12.08 2.66 -9.82
CA GLY A 235 11.18 3.43 -8.99
C GLY A 235 11.85 4.43 -8.04
N ALA A 236 11.21 5.57 -7.81
CA ALA A 236 11.64 6.59 -6.87
C ALA A 236 10.49 7.29 -6.11
N ARG A 237 10.78 7.73 -4.88
CA ARG A 237 9.85 8.51 -4.02
C ARG A 237 10.54 9.72 -3.41
N LEU A 238 9.90 10.88 -3.46
CA LEU A 238 10.45 12.14 -2.92
C LEU A 238 9.51 12.76 -1.88
N TRP A 239 10.06 13.08 -0.71
CA TRP A 239 9.43 13.91 0.31
C TRP A 239 10.18 15.23 0.45
N ILE A 240 9.42 16.33 0.56
CA ILE A 240 9.94 17.63 0.97
C ILE A 240 9.19 18.07 2.22
N GLY A 241 9.88 18.34 3.33
CA GLY A 241 9.27 18.44 4.65
C GLY A 241 8.63 17.11 5.05
N ASN A 242 7.38 17.16 5.51
CA ASN A 242 6.60 15.97 5.89
C ASN A 242 5.64 15.49 4.79
N GLU A 243 5.78 15.98 3.55
CA GLU A 243 4.84 15.71 2.45
C GLU A 243 5.53 14.87 1.37
N LEU A 244 4.90 13.75 0.99
CA LEU A 244 5.25 12.95 -0.18
C LEU A 244 4.83 13.71 -1.45
N VAL A 245 5.79 14.11 -2.27
CA VAL A 245 5.55 14.93 -3.46
C VAL A 245 5.76 14.18 -4.77
N VAL A 246 6.52 13.09 -4.78
CA VAL A 246 6.63 12.16 -5.92
C VAL A 246 6.52 10.74 -5.39
N ASN A 247 5.70 9.91 -6.04
CA ASN A 247 5.51 8.52 -5.69
C ASN A 247 5.39 7.64 -6.93
N ALA A 248 6.52 7.24 -7.50
CA ALA A 248 6.61 6.34 -8.66
C ALA A 248 7.46 5.14 -8.26
N TRP A 249 6.91 4.22 -7.45
CA TRP A 249 7.67 3.13 -6.84
C TRP A 249 7.44 1.79 -7.56
N THR A 250 7.35 1.84 -8.87
CA THR A 250 7.24 0.67 -9.74
C THR A 250 8.46 0.58 -10.64
N ALA A 251 8.82 -0.64 -11.07
CA ALA A 251 9.89 -0.80 -12.05
C ALA A 251 9.43 -0.20 -13.37
N HIS A 252 10.20 0.71 -13.93
CA HIS A 252 9.81 1.45 -15.12
C HIS A 252 11.06 1.93 -15.85
N ALA A 253 10.98 2.02 -17.19
CA ALA A 253 12.02 2.68 -17.95
C ALA A 253 12.15 4.15 -17.48
N ALA A 254 13.31 4.75 -17.74
CA ALA A 254 13.61 6.16 -17.52
C ALA A 254 12.40 7.10 -17.71
N GLN A 255 11.79 7.53 -16.60
CA GLN A 255 10.62 8.42 -16.54
C GLN A 255 10.97 9.67 -15.75
N THR A 256 10.30 10.79 -16.03
CA THR A 256 10.40 12.03 -15.23
C THR A 256 9.06 12.42 -14.64
N ASP A 257 8.97 12.45 -13.31
CA ASP A 257 7.81 12.95 -12.57
C ASP A 257 8.00 14.41 -12.17
N VAL A 258 6.98 15.23 -12.37
CA VAL A 258 7.01 16.66 -12.08
C VAL A 258 5.95 17.05 -11.07
N VAL A 259 6.38 17.65 -9.96
CA VAL A 259 5.51 18.18 -8.89
C VAL A 259 5.85 19.63 -8.60
N SER A 260 4.92 20.39 -8.01
CA SER A 260 5.19 21.76 -7.57
C SER A 260 4.91 21.94 -6.08
N LYS A 261 5.77 22.68 -5.38
CA LYS A 261 5.66 22.97 -3.95
C LYS A 261 5.99 24.43 -3.67
N THR A 262 5.20 25.07 -2.82
CA THR A 262 5.48 26.44 -2.37
C THR A 262 6.52 26.41 -1.25
N LEU A 263 7.61 27.14 -1.41
CA LEU A 263 8.71 27.22 -0.44
C LEU A 263 9.04 28.67 -0.07
N GLU A 264 9.54 28.87 1.15
CA GLU A 264 9.99 30.15 1.72
C GLU A 264 11.50 30.31 1.51
N ALA A 265 11.91 31.48 0.99
CA ALA A 265 13.29 31.84 0.75
C ALA A 265 14.16 31.58 1.98
N GLY A 266 15.26 30.87 1.78
CA GLY A 266 16.27 30.67 2.79
C GLY A 266 15.94 29.65 3.87
N LYS A 267 14.72 29.09 3.94
CA LYS A 267 14.31 28.07 4.92
C LYS A 267 14.84 26.69 4.53
N TRP A 268 15.38 25.92 5.48
CA TRP A 268 15.76 24.53 5.23
C TRP A 268 14.55 23.61 5.41
N TYR A 269 14.23 22.82 4.39
CA TYR A 269 13.21 21.78 4.40
C TYR A 269 13.87 20.42 4.46
N ASP A 270 13.39 19.52 5.32
CA ASP A 270 13.85 18.12 5.31
C ASP A 270 13.53 17.47 3.96
N VAL A 271 14.40 16.59 3.49
CA VAL A 271 14.30 15.84 2.23
C VAL A 271 14.54 14.38 2.53
N ARG A 272 13.65 13.54 2.01
CA ARG A 272 13.86 12.11 1.87
C ARG A 272 13.64 11.78 0.41
N LEU A 273 14.57 11.06 -0.20
CA LEU A 273 14.44 10.54 -1.54
C LEU A 273 14.79 9.06 -1.49
N GLN A 274 13.90 8.20 -1.94
CA GLN A 274 14.17 6.78 -2.11
C GLN A 274 14.24 6.46 -3.59
N TYR A 275 15.04 5.46 -3.93
CA TYR A 275 15.23 4.93 -5.27
C TYR A 275 15.52 3.44 -5.18
N PHE A 276 14.99 2.64 -6.11
CA PHE A 276 15.47 1.29 -6.34
C PHE A 276 15.81 1.10 -7.81
N GLU A 277 16.77 0.22 -8.05
CA GLU A 277 17.12 -0.33 -9.34
C GLU A 277 16.82 -1.82 -9.32
N ASN A 278 16.09 -2.29 -10.32
CA ASN A 278 15.74 -3.68 -10.54
C ASN A 278 16.75 -4.35 -11.47
N ALA A 279 16.92 -3.85 -12.70
CA ALA A 279 17.81 -4.43 -13.71
C ALA A 279 18.21 -3.45 -14.83
N ASP A 280 19.35 -3.74 -15.46
CA ASP A 280 19.92 -3.05 -16.62
C ASP A 280 20.58 -1.68 -16.29
N ASP A 281 20.07 -0.57 -16.83
CA ASP A 281 20.74 0.72 -16.78
C ASP A 281 20.18 1.61 -15.64
N ALA A 282 20.95 1.80 -14.58
CA ALA A 282 20.49 2.60 -13.44
C ALA A 282 20.70 4.12 -13.63
N GLN A 283 19.68 4.94 -13.35
CA GLN A 283 19.78 6.40 -13.30
C GLN A 283 18.75 7.05 -12.36
N ILE A 284 19.16 8.17 -11.75
CA ILE A 284 18.31 9.00 -10.90
C ILE A 284 18.78 10.45 -10.92
N GLN A 285 17.88 11.40 -11.15
CA GLN A 285 18.18 12.83 -11.21
C GLN A 285 17.09 13.66 -10.53
N LEU A 286 17.49 14.49 -9.56
CA LEU A 286 16.62 15.48 -8.92
C LEU A 286 16.93 16.89 -9.46
N GLN A 287 15.96 17.46 -10.17
CA GLN A 287 16.01 18.81 -10.70
C GLN A 287 14.92 19.69 -10.08
N TRP A 288 15.14 21.00 -10.15
CA TRP A 288 14.12 21.99 -9.81
C TRP A 288 14.05 23.12 -10.85
N SER A 289 12.95 23.86 -10.85
CA SER A 289 12.76 25.08 -11.64
C SER A 289 12.03 26.13 -10.81
N HIS A 290 12.53 27.37 -10.87
CA HIS A 290 11.92 28.54 -10.26
C HIS A 290 12.19 29.80 -11.09
N ALA A 291 11.18 30.66 -11.24
CA ALA A 291 11.24 31.82 -12.12
C ALA A 291 12.40 32.80 -11.81
N LEU A 292 12.74 32.98 -10.52
CA LEU A 292 13.83 33.90 -10.12
C LEU A 292 15.16 33.21 -9.87
N GLN A 293 15.14 31.96 -9.39
CA GLN A 293 16.38 31.25 -9.03
C GLN A 293 17.04 30.63 -10.27
N THR A 294 16.25 29.93 -11.10
CA THR A 294 16.75 29.24 -12.29
C THR A 294 16.37 29.95 -13.60
N GLY A 295 15.66 31.09 -13.50
CA GLY A 295 15.09 31.76 -14.68
C GLY A 295 13.95 30.99 -15.34
N GLY A 296 13.34 30.03 -14.63
CA GLY A 296 12.32 29.11 -15.14
C GLY A 296 12.88 27.92 -15.92
N ALA A 297 14.20 27.75 -15.98
CA ALA A 297 14.83 26.57 -16.56
C ALA A 297 14.94 25.43 -15.54
N TRP A 298 14.93 24.19 -16.02
CA TRP A 298 15.27 23.03 -15.21
C TRP A 298 16.78 23.00 -14.94
N SER A 299 17.15 22.72 -13.70
CA SER A 299 18.54 22.50 -13.29
C SER A 299 18.60 21.48 -12.16
N SER A 300 19.62 20.62 -12.15
CA SER A 300 19.95 19.79 -10.97
C SER A 300 20.06 20.67 -9.73
N VAL A 301 19.55 20.20 -8.59
CA VAL A 301 19.61 21.00 -7.35
C VAL A 301 21.08 21.24 -6.99
N PRO A 302 21.54 22.49 -6.86
CA PRO A 302 22.94 22.78 -6.58
C PRO A 302 23.38 22.26 -5.20
N PRO A 303 24.63 21.80 -5.04
CA PRO A 303 25.12 21.28 -3.76
C PRO A 303 24.94 22.25 -2.59
N GLU A 304 25.16 23.55 -2.82
CA GLU A 304 25.01 24.59 -1.81
C GLU A 304 23.60 24.66 -1.21
N ASN A 305 22.58 24.23 -1.96
CA ASN A 305 21.19 24.14 -1.53
C ASN A 305 20.86 22.81 -0.84
N LEU A 306 21.82 21.90 -0.68
CA LEU A 306 21.65 20.58 -0.05
C LEU A 306 22.53 20.41 1.19
N ARG A 307 21.99 19.82 2.25
CA ARG A 307 22.74 19.45 3.47
C ARG A 307 22.40 18.05 3.94
N ALA A 308 23.44 17.26 4.21
CA ALA A 308 23.30 15.89 4.65
C ALA A 308 22.82 15.88 6.10
N ALA A 309 21.76 15.13 6.36
CA ALA A 309 21.24 14.92 7.69
C ALA A 309 20.54 13.56 7.71
N GLN A 310 20.64 12.87 8.83
CA GLN A 310 19.93 11.63 9.07
C GLN A 310 18.43 11.87 8.98
N ALA A 311 17.70 10.87 8.45
CA ALA A 311 16.25 10.88 8.45
C ALA A 311 15.76 11.19 9.86
N THR A 312 14.96 12.24 9.98
CA THR A 312 14.07 12.38 11.12
C THR A 312 12.81 11.61 10.81
N SER A 313 12.23 10.97 11.82
CA SER A 313 10.92 10.35 11.71
C SER A 313 9.92 11.35 11.13
N LEU A 314 9.11 10.90 10.17
CA LEU A 314 7.93 11.66 9.76
C LEU A 314 7.01 11.71 10.98
N GLN A 315 6.36 12.85 11.22
CA GLN A 315 5.49 13.02 12.38
C GLN A 315 4.09 13.45 11.99
N PHE A 316 3.11 12.99 12.76
CA PHE A 316 1.70 13.40 12.71
C PHE A 316 1.24 13.85 14.10
N THR A 317 0.02 14.37 14.21
CA THR A 317 -0.61 14.70 15.50
C THR A 317 -2.01 14.12 15.55
N ASN A 318 -2.48 13.79 16.74
CA ASN A 318 -3.88 13.45 16.96
C ASN A 318 -4.78 14.72 17.02
N PRO A 319 -6.10 14.57 16.94
CA PRO A 319 -6.79 13.40 16.41
C PRO A 319 -6.68 13.30 14.88
N LEU A 320 -6.91 12.10 14.34
CA LEU A 320 -7.04 11.91 12.88
C LEU A 320 -8.31 12.60 12.34
N GLY A 321 -9.35 12.70 13.17
CA GLY A 321 -10.60 13.37 12.85
C GLY A 321 -11.71 13.08 13.86
N GLY A 322 -12.91 13.62 13.62
CA GLY A 322 -14.08 13.39 14.46
C GLY A 322 -14.71 12.02 14.21
N GLY A 323 -14.95 11.25 15.26
CA GLY A 323 -15.49 9.90 15.14
C GLY A 323 -15.56 9.20 16.49
N ALA A 324 -16.52 8.27 16.59
CA ALA A 324 -16.73 7.43 17.75
C ALA A 324 -16.54 5.97 17.36
N ASP A 325 -16.16 5.16 18.34
CA ASP A 325 -16.08 3.70 18.26
C ASP A 325 -15.25 3.24 17.04
N PRO A 326 -13.96 3.67 16.94
CA PRO A 326 -13.14 3.39 15.77
C PRO A 326 -12.70 1.92 15.73
N PHE A 327 -13.03 1.25 14.62
CA PHE A 327 -12.51 -0.05 14.27
C PHE A 327 -11.56 0.07 13.08
N VAL A 328 -10.32 -0.41 13.22
CA VAL A 328 -9.33 -0.42 12.14
C VAL A 328 -8.83 -1.82 11.84
N LEU A 329 -8.87 -2.18 10.56
CA LEU A 329 -8.26 -3.39 10.02
C LEU A 329 -7.17 -3.01 9.01
N GLN A 330 -6.04 -3.72 9.04
CA GLN A 330 -5.07 -3.72 7.94
C GLN A 330 -5.38 -4.92 7.03
N TRP A 331 -5.39 -4.69 5.71
CA TRP A 331 -5.49 -5.76 4.71
C TRP A 331 -4.92 -5.31 3.36
N GLU A 332 -4.03 -6.11 2.76
CA GLU A 332 -3.38 -5.85 1.45
C GLU A 332 -2.76 -4.44 1.35
N ASP A 333 -1.84 -4.11 2.27
CA ASP A 333 -1.14 -2.81 2.33
C ASP A 333 -2.05 -1.58 2.45
N GLN A 334 -3.31 -1.79 2.82
CA GLN A 334 -4.28 -0.74 3.08
C GLN A 334 -4.82 -0.88 4.49
N TYR A 335 -5.22 0.25 5.05
CA TYR A 335 -5.99 0.30 6.27
C TYR A 335 -7.47 0.56 5.92
N TYR A 336 -8.37 0.06 6.76
CA TYR A 336 -9.82 0.25 6.67
C TYR A 336 -10.37 0.72 8.03
N LEU A 337 -10.94 1.93 8.09
CA LEU A 337 -11.52 2.52 9.28
C LEU A 337 -13.05 2.55 9.19
N LEU A 338 -13.68 2.10 10.27
CA LEU A 338 -15.11 2.22 10.49
C LEU A 338 -15.35 3.01 11.79
N THR A 339 -16.38 3.86 11.79
CA THR A 339 -16.78 4.67 12.96
C THR A 339 -18.30 4.74 13.05
N THR A 340 -18.82 4.97 14.25
CA THR A 340 -20.25 5.23 14.49
C THR A 340 -20.71 6.47 13.74
N THR A 341 -21.72 6.31 12.86
CA THR A 341 -22.37 7.42 12.15
C THR A 341 -23.80 7.70 12.63
N GLY A 342 -24.41 6.74 13.33
CA GLY A 342 -25.80 6.78 13.78
C GLY A 342 -26.84 6.47 12.69
N SER A 343 -26.48 6.43 11.41
CA SER A 343 -27.44 6.33 10.29
C SER A 343 -27.05 5.39 9.14
N ASN A 344 -25.77 5.10 8.97
CA ASN A 344 -25.26 4.18 7.94
C ASN A 344 -23.95 3.51 8.39
N VAL A 345 -23.47 2.55 7.61
CA VAL A 345 -22.11 2.03 7.72
C VAL A 345 -21.27 2.58 6.58
N ARG A 346 -20.10 3.13 6.93
CA ARG A 346 -19.13 3.71 6.02
C ARG A 346 -17.76 3.13 6.32
N ILE A 347 -17.00 2.87 5.26
CA ILE A 347 -15.60 2.46 5.31
C ILE A 347 -14.76 3.59 4.73
N ASP A 348 -13.73 3.98 5.47
CA ASP A 348 -12.68 4.89 5.04
C ASP A 348 -11.41 4.05 4.78
N ARG A 349 -10.74 4.25 3.65
CA ARG A 349 -9.58 3.45 3.19
C ARG A 349 -8.41 4.37 2.84
N ALA A 350 -7.23 4.07 3.36
CA ALA A 350 -5.99 4.73 2.98
C ALA A 350 -4.82 3.76 3.05
N SER A 351 -3.78 4.06 2.28
CA SER A 351 -2.51 3.32 2.31
C SER A 351 -1.70 3.62 3.58
N SER A 352 -2.02 4.70 4.28
CA SER A 352 -1.33 5.12 5.50
C SER A 352 -2.32 5.23 6.66
N LEU A 353 -1.97 4.65 7.81
CA LEU A 353 -2.80 4.66 9.01
C LEU A 353 -3.09 6.10 9.49
N ILE A 354 -2.16 7.04 9.30
CA ILE A 354 -2.35 8.45 9.70
C ILE A 354 -3.31 9.21 8.76
N ASP A 355 -3.53 8.69 7.56
CA ASP A 355 -4.34 9.35 6.53
C ASP A 355 -5.76 8.81 6.49
N ILE A 356 -6.07 7.73 7.22
CA ILE A 356 -7.28 6.92 6.99
C ILE A 356 -8.62 7.58 7.31
N HIS A 357 -8.65 8.77 7.89
CA HIS A 357 -9.91 9.43 8.21
C HIS A 357 -10.51 10.14 6.98
N ARG A 358 -11.83 10.02 6.75
CA ARG A 358 -12.55 10.64 5.59
C ARG A 358 -12.38 12.15 5.38
N THR A 359 -11.85 12.87 6.37
CA THR A 359 -11.57 14.31 6.24
C THR A 359 -10.22 14.58 5.58
N ASN A 360 -9.38 13.56 5.45
CA ASN A 360 -8.13 13.61 4.72
C ASN A 360 -8.40 13.27 3.24
N SER A 361 -7.87 14.08 2.33
CA SER A 361 -8.02 13.89 0.89
C SER A 361 -7.34 12.63 0.35
N ALA A 362 -6.38 12.07 1.11
CA ALA A 362 -5.72 10.80 0.77
C ALA A 362 -6.56 9.57 1.16
N SER A 363 -7.65 9.73 1.93
CA SER A 363 -8.57 8.65 2.28
C SER A 363 -9.75 8.58 1.31
N ALA A 364 -9.93 7.41 0.71
CA ALA A 364 -11.15 7.07 -0.02
C ALA A 364 -12.26 6.72 0.99
N SER A 365 -13.49 7.16 0.76
CA SER A 365 -14.57 6.94 1.72
C SER A 365 -15.88 6.57 1.03
N MET A 366 -16.51 5.49 1.48
CA MET A 366 -17.72 4.93 0.86
C MET A 366 -18.77 4.53 1.90
N VAL A 367 -20.02 4.92 1.67
CA VAL A 367 -21.16 4.31 2.38
C VAL A 367 -21.39 2.93 1.80
N VAL A 368 -21.18 1.90 2.62
CA VAL A 368 -21.26 0.49 2.21
C VAL A 368 -22.61 -0.13 2.59
N TRP A 369 -23.35 0.48 3.52
CA TRP A 369 -24.71 0.07 3.83
C TRP A 369 -25.54 1.23 4.39
N ASP A 370 -26.72 1.44 3.81
CA ASP A 370 -27.68 2.48 4.17
C ASP A 370 -29.08 1.84 4.30
N PRO A 371 -29.56 1.54 5.52
CA PRO A 371 -30.82 0.83 5.71
C PRO A 371 -32.04 1.70 5.34
N PRO A 372 -33.09 1.13 4.70
CA PRO A 372 -34.34 1.85 4.50
C PRO A 372 -34.94 2.31 5.83
N SER A 373 -35.53 3.50 5.88
CA SER A 373 -36.09 4.05 7.11
C SER A 373 -37.26 3.22 7.68
N GLY A 374 -37.42 3.24 9.00
CA GLY A 374 -38.55 2.61 9.72
C GLY A 374 -38.45 1.10 9.90
N LEU A 375 -37.29 0.48 9.66
CA LEU A 375 -37.04 -0.92 10.00
C LEU A 375 -36.44 -1.03 11.42
N PRO A 376 -36.44 -2.23 12.02
CA PRO A 376 -35.84 -2.47 13.35
C PRO A 376 -34.34 -2.23 13.48
N TYR A 377 -33.67 -1.84 12.39
CA TYR A 377 -32.21 -1.73 12.27
C TYR A 377 -31.80 -0.49 11.45
N SER A 378 -32.66 0.53 11.42
CA SER A 378 -32.49 1.70 10.54
C SER A 378 -32.00 2.95 11.24
N GLU A 379 -31.90 2.93 12.56
CA GLU A 379 -31.61 4.10 13.38
C GLU A 379 -30.62 3.71 14.49
N GLN A 380 -29.89 4.69 15.02
CA GLN A 380 -28.92 4.47 16.09
C GLN A 380 -27.87 3.39 15.70
N ILE A 381 -27.32 3.53 14.49
CA ILE A 381 -26.32 2.59 13.96
C ILE A 381 -24.96 2.86 14.58
N TRP A 382 -24.49 1.93 15.42
CA TRP A 382 -23.33 2.08 16.30
C TRP A 382 -22.29 0.97 16.09
N ALA A 383 -21.03 1.35 16.28
CA ALA A 383 -19.84 0.49 16.38
C ALA A 383 -19.77 -0.61 15.31
N PRO A 384 -19.73 -0.26 14.00
CA PRO A 384 -19.52 -1.24 12.96
C PRO A 384 -18.07 -1.74 12.94
N GLU A 385 -17.87 -3.05 12.89
CA GLU A 385 -16.56 -3.69 12.74
C GLU A 385 -16.48 -4.55 11.48
N LEU A 386 -15.37 -4.47 10.75
CA LEU A 386 -15.14 -5.21 9.51
C LEU A 386 -14.26 -6.43 9.74
N HIS A 387 -14.78 -7.61 9.42
CA HIS A 387 -14.09 -8.88 9.62
C HIS A 387 -14.03 -9.68 8.33
N ARG A 388 -12.90 -10.37 8.07
CA ARG A 388 -12.77 -11.31 6.95
C ARG A 388 -12.87 -12.73 7.47
N ILE A 389 -13.92 -13.45 7.09
CA ILE A 389 -14.22 -14.81 7.60
C ILE A 389 -14.53 -15.71 6.41
N ASN A 390 -13.79 -16.81 6.24
CA ASN A 390 -13.95 -17.74 5.11
C ASN A 390 -14.01 -17.02 3.73
N ASP A 391 -13.02 -16.16 3.47
CA ASP A 391 -12.86 -15.36 2.23
C ASP A 391 -13.99 -14.39 1.89
N LYS A 392 -14.83 -14.05 2.87
CA LYS A 392 -15.88 -13.04 2.73
C LYS A 392 -15.75 -11.96 3.78
N TRP A 393 -16.24 -10.78 3.44
CA TRP A 393 -16.31 -9.66 4.36
C TRP A 393 -17.63 -9.68 5.13
N TYR A 394 -17.54 -9.49 6.43
CA TYR A 394 -18.69 -9.31 7.30
C TYR A 394 -18.55 -8.01 8.07
N VAL A 395 -19.65 -7.29 8.21
CA VAL A 395 -19.74 -6.19 9.17
C VAL A 395 -20.67 -6.58 10.29
N TYR A 396 -20.16 -6.54 11.52
CA TYR A 396 -20.97 -6.62 12.74
C TYR A 396 -21.31 -5.21 13.19
N VAL A 397 -22.58 -4.92 13.42
CA VAL A 397 -23.04 -3.56 13.74
C VAL A 397 -24.24 -3.59 14.68
N ALA A 398 -24.30 -2.66 15.64
CA ALA A 398 -25.47 -2.48 16.48
C ALA A 398 -26.46 -1.49 15.83
N ALA A 399 -27.75 -1.79 15.86
CA ALA A 399 -28.79 -0.89 15.33
C ALA A 399 -30.14 -1.08 16.04
N SER A 400 -31.05 -0.12 15.88
CA SER A 400 -32.43 -0.17 16.42
C SER A 400 -33.46 0.48 15.48
N ASP A 401 -34.71 0.57 15.94
CA ASP A 401 -35.80 1.35 15.31
C ASP A 401 -35.88 2.81 15.82
N GLY A 402 -34.81 3.29 16.47
CA GLY A 402 -34.74 4.61 17.11
C GLY A 402 -35.13 4.58 18.58
N SER A 403 -35.51 3.40 19.10
CA SER A 403 -35.69 3.17 20.53
C SER A 403 -34.50 2.40 21.09
N ASN A 404 -33.79 3.00 22.05
CA ASN A 404 -32.57 2.39 22.61
C ASN A 404 -32.80 0.97 23.18
N VAL A 405 -33.99 0.69 23.72
CA VAL A 405 -34.34 -0.64 24.27
C VAL A 405 -34.37 -1.75 23.20
N ASN A 406 -34.43 -1.36 21.92
CA ASN A 406 -34.51 -2.26 20.78
C ASN A 406 -33.15 -2.50 20.10
N HIS A 407 -32.03 -2.00 20.62
CA HIS A 407 -30.71 -2.28 20.05
C HIS A 407 -30.42 -3.78 19.99
N ARG A 408 -29.96 -4.24 18.83
CA ARG A 408 -29.51 -5.61 18.58
C ARG A 408 -28.24 -5.58 17.75
N MET A 409 -27.50 -6.70 17.77
CA MET A 409 -26.45 -6.95 16.81
C MET A 409 -27.03 -7.40 15.46
N HIS A 410 -26.45 -6.89 14.39
CA HIS A 410 -26.80 -7.18 13.01
C HIS A 410 -25.55 -7.54 12.23
N VAL A 411 -25.74 -8.35 11.18
CA VAL A 411 -24.64 -8.81 10.32
C VAL A 411 -24.91 -8.39 8.88
N LEU A 412 -23.90 -7.80 8.26
CA LEU A 412 -23.83 -7.51 6.84
C LEU A 412 -22.78 -8.44 6.22
N GLU A 413 -22.97 -8.83 4.96
CA GLU A 413 -22.03 -9.70 4.22
C GLU A 413 -21.71 -9.09 2.87
N ARG A 414 -20.46 -9.27 2.44
CA ARG A 414 -20.02 -8.97 1.09
C ARG A 414 -19.13 -10.11 0.59
N ASP A 415 -19.55 -10.70 -0.52
CA ASP A 415 -18.86 -11.78 -1.23
C ASP A 415 -18.09 -11.21 -2.42
N ALA A 416 -17.02 -10.47 -2.11
CA ALA A 416 -16.16 -9.81 -3.08
C ALA A 416 -14.77 -9.61 -2.47
N LEU A 417 -13.74 -9.46 -3.32
CA LEU A 417 -12.37 -9.25 -2.86
C LEU A 417 -12.19 -7.89 -2.17
N ASP A 418 -12.58 -6.80 -2.82
CA ASP A 418 -12.48 -5.44 -2.26
C ASP A 418 -13.67 -5.17 -1.29
N PRO A 419 -13.43 -4.83 -0.01
CA PRO A 419 -14.49 -4.45 0.93
C PRO A 419 -15.13 -3.09 0.64
N MET A 420 -14.55 -2.25 -0.24
CA MET A 420 -15.09 -0.94 -0.64
C MET A 420 -16.26 -1.07 -1.64
N GLY A 421 -17.38 -1.62 -1.17
CA GLY A 421 -18.59 -1.76 -1.97
C GLY A 421 -19.82 -2.03 -1.11
N PRO A 422 -21.01 -2.14 -1.72
CA PRO A 422 -22.24 -2.38 -0.97
C PRO A 422 -22.24 -3.75 -0.28
N PHE A 423 -22.74 -3.81 0.95
CA PHE A 423 -22.95 -5.03 1.72
C PHE A 423 -24.43 -5.43 1.75
N THR A 424 -24.66 -6.74 1.78
CA THR A 424 -25.98 -7.34 1.90
C THR A 424 -26.33 -7.58 3.36
N TYR A 425 -27.49 -7.10 3.80
CA TYR A 425 -28.00 -7.38 5.15
C TYR A 425 -28.36 -8.87 5.32
N LYS A 426 -27.68 -9.57 6.23
CA LYS A 426 -27.94 -10.99 6.52
C LYS A 426 -29.04 -11.17 7.54
N GLY A 427 -29.10 -10.31 8.53
CA GLY A 427 -30.09 -10.41 9.59
C GLY A 427 -29.60 -9.91 10.93
N MET A 428 -30.49 -10.01 11.92
CA MET A 428 -30.16 -9.83 13.32
C MET A 428 -29.39 -11.07 13.81
N LEU A 429 -28.22 -10.85 14.42
CA LEU A 429 -27.50 -11.89 15.14
C LEU A 429 -28.26 -12.17 16.45
N ASN A 430 -28.84 -13.36 16.57
CA ASN A 430 -29.65 -13.68 17.74
C ASN A 430 -28.78 -13.96 18.96
N THR A 431 -28.58 -12.92 19.77
CA THR A 431 -27.73 -12.97 20.96
C THR A 431 -28.34 -13.65 22.17
N GLY A 432 -29.65 -13.98 22.24
CA GLY A 432 -30.41 -14.68 23.34
C GLY A 432 -30.14 -14.21 24.81
N SER A 433 -30.73 -14.68 25.93
CA SER A 433 -31.59 -15.87 26.26
C SER A 433 -32.58 -15.68 27.46
N PHE A 434 -33.68 -16.49 27.51
CA PHE A 434 -34.63 -16.88 28.60
C PHE A 434 -36.14 -16.66 28.35
N ARG A 435 -36.60 -15.69 27.55
CA ARG A 435 -38.05 -15.35 27.50
C ARG A 435 -38.69 -15.03 26.14
N SER A 436 -37.95 -14.85 25.05
CA SER A 436 -38.58 -14.49 23.76
C SER A 436 -37.75 -14.85 22.52
N ASN A 437 -38.43 -14.89 21.38
CA ASN A 437 -37.89 -15.25 20.06
C ASN A 437 -37.33 -14.03 19.28
N VAL A 438 -36.99 -12.93 19.96
CA VAL A 438 -36.65 -11.62 19.34
C VAL A 438 -35.29 -11.05 19.79
N GLY A 439 -34.43 -11.87 20.39
CA GLY A 439 -33.10 -11.44 20.90
C GLY A 439 -33.17 -10.47 22.10
N GLU A 440 -32.09 -10.37 22.86
CA GLU A 440 -31.94 -9.41 23.97
C GLU A 440 -31.17 -8.17 23.53
N TRP A 441 -31.23 -7.10 24.32
CA TRP A 441 -30.46 -5.89 24.04
C TRP A 441 -28.96 -6.25 23.98
N ALA A 442 -28.33 -5.90 22.87
CA ALA A 442 -26.94 -6.22 22.60
C ALA A 442 -26.31 -5.16 21.68
N ILE A 443 -25.09 -4.75 22.00
CA ILE A 443 -24.26 -3.82 21.21
C ILE A 443 -22.81 -4.29 21.19
N ASP A 444 -21.98 -3.62 20.40
CA ASP A 444 -20.52 -3.70 20.41
C ASP A 444 -20.01 -5.15 20.31
N GLY A 445 -20.39 -5.83 19.24
CA GLY A 445 -20.04 -7.23 19.06
C GLY A 445 -18.83 -7.40 18.14
N THR A 446 -17.81 -8.09 18.62
CA THR A 446 -16.58 -8.44 17.89
C THR A 446 -16.50 -9.95 17.64
N HIS A 447 -15.91 -10.33 16.51
CA HIS A 447 -15.58 -11.71 16.15
C HIS A 447 -14.09 -11.98 16.36
N PHE A 448 -13.75 -13.21 16.74
CA PHE A 448 -12.39 -13.71 16.61
C PHE A 448 -12.34 -15.23 16.43
N GLU A 449 -11.25 -15.71 15.82
CA GLU A 449 -10.94 -17.13 15.74
C GLU A 449 -9.99 -17.54 16.87
N TRP A 450 -10.27 -18.66 17.54
CA TRP A 450 -9.35 -19.27 18.48
C TRP A 450 -9.32 -20.79 18.32
N GLU A 451 -8.13 -21.35 18.14
CA GLU A 451 -7.91 -22.80 17.93
C GLU A 451 -8.81 -23.39 16.83
N GLY A 452 -9.04 -22.65 15.75
CA GLY A 452 -9.87 -23.07 14.60
C GLY A 452 -11.39 -23.07 14.88
N ASN A 453 -11.85 -22.31 15.87
CA ASN A 453 -13.27 -22.10 16.14
C ASN A 453 -13.58 -20.60 16.19
N ASP A 454 -14.72 -20.23 15.62
CA ASP A 454 -15.24 -18.86 15.65
C ASP A 454 -15.95 -18.55 16.97
N TYR A 455 -15.65 -17.40 17.54
CA TYR A 455 -16.29 -16.88 18.74
C TYR A 455 -16.80 -15.46 18.50
N PHE A 456 -17.87 -15.11 19.20
CA PHE A 456 -18.43 -13.77 19.21
C PHE A 456 -18.51 -13.28 20.65
N VAL A 457 -18.01 -12.07 20.90
CA VAL A 457 -18.12 -11.38 22.19
C VAL A 457 -18.91 -10.11 22.00
N TRP A 458 -19.85 -9.82 22.90
CA TRP A 458 -20.68 -8.62 22.81
C TRP A 458 -21.02 -8.08 24.20
N SER A 459 -21.52 -6.85 24.22
CA SER A 459 -22.04 -6.20 25.41
C SER A 459 -23.56 -6.33 25.52
N GLY A 460 -24.09 -6.70 26.70
CA GLY A 460 -25.51 -6.94 26.90
C GLY A 460 -26.03 -6.74 28.33
N TRP A 461 -27.35 -6.63 28.49
CA TRP A 461 -28.00 -6.55 29.81
C TRP A 461 -28.54 -7.94 30.24
N PRO A 462 -28.37 -8.36 31.51
CA PRO A 462 -28.87 -9.64 32.01
C PRO A 462 -30.41 -9.75 32.16
N ALA A 463 -31.19 -8.70 31.85
CA ALA A 463 -32.65 -8.69 31.80
C ALA A 463 -33.22 -7.58 30.89
N LEU A 464 -34.46 -7.74 30.39
CA LEU A 464 -35.26 -6.70 29.67
C LEU A 464 -35.63 -5.47 30.52
N THR A 465 -34.90 -5.19 31.60
CA THR A 465 -35.14 -4.04 32.44
C THR A 465 -34.56 -2.79 31.81
N ASN A 466 -35.34 -1.71 31.91
CA ASN A 466 -34.99 -0.39 31.41
C ASN A 466 -33.53 0.00 31.79
N PRO A 467 -32.63 0.28 30.82
CA PRO A 467 -31.24 0.68 31.05
C PRO A 467 -31.08 1.96 31.91
N SER A 468 -32.18 2.64 32.25
CA SER A 468 -32.18 3.82 33.13
C SER A 468 -32.15 3.52 34.64
N SER A 469 -32.10 2.26 35.09
CA SER A 469 -32.02 1.96 36.53
C SER A 469 -30.55 1.99 37.01
N PRO A 470 -30.21 2.74 38.08
CA PRO A 470 -28.85 2.83 38.61
C PRO A 470 -28.31 1.51 39.22
N GLU A 471 -29.13 0.45 39.27
CA GLU A 471 -28.74 -0.90 39.68
C GLU A 471 -28.50 -1.84 38.48
N SER A 472 -28.58 -1.35 37.24
CA SER A 472 -28.37 -2.17 36.04
C SER A 472 -26.88 -2.29 35.72
N THR A 473 -26.42 -3.50 35.42
CA THR A 473 -25.05 -3.79 34.99
C THR A 473 -25.07 -4.31 33.55
N GLN A 474 -24.36 -3.64 32.66
CA GLN A 474 -24.10 -4.06 31.28
C GLN A 474 -22.78 -4.83 31.27
N ASN A 475 -22.81 -6.01 30.66
CA ASN A 475 -21.83 -7.07 30.83
C ASN A 475 -21.28 -7.58 29.50
N LEU A 476 -20.16 -8.29 29.55
CA LEU A 476 -19.58 -8.99 28.40
C LEU A 476 -19.99 -10.46 28.37
N TYR A 477 -20.48 -10.90 27.22
CA TYR A 477 -20.85 -12.28 26.98
C TYR A 477 -20.08 -12.84 25.80
N ILE A 478 -19.80 -14.14 25.83
CA ILE A 478 -19.18 -14.89 24.73
C ILE A 478 -20.07 -16.06 24.31
N SER A 479 -20.06 -16.38 23.01
CA SER A 479 -20.64 -17.60 22.47
C SER A 479 -19.83 -18.09 21.27
N GLN A 480 -19.92 -19.37 20.96
CA GLN A 480 -19.30 -19.95 19.77
C GLN A 480 -20.20 -19.67 18.55
N MET A 481 -19.64 -19.57 17.35
CA MET A 481 -20.41 -19.43 16.11
C MET A 481 -20.38 -20.72 15.28
N SER A 482 -21.47 -21.06 14.61
CA SER A 482 -21.46 -22.13 13.58
C SER A 482 -21.24 -21.61 12.17
N ASP A 483 -21.58 -20.34 11.96
CA ASP A 483 -21.35 -19.57 10.76
C ASP A 483 -21.27 -18.10 11.17
N PRO A 484 -20.78 -17.20 10.29
CA PRO A 484 -20.52 -15.79 10.64
C PRO A 484 -21.75 -14.98 11.10
N TRP A 485 -22.97 -15.52 11.03
CA TRP A 485 -24.18 -14.84 11.50
C TRP A 485 -25.06 -15.68 12.44
N THR A 486 -24.53 -16.80 12.98
CA THR A 486 -25.29 -17.71 13.84
C THR A 486 -24.48 -18.14 15.07
N LEU A 487 -24.90 -17.67 16.24
CA LEU A 487 -24.38 -18.14 17.52
C LEU A 487 -24.88 -19.56 17.83
N THR A 488 -24.01 -20.37 18.42
CA THR A 488 -24.28 -21.73 18.85
C THR A 488 -23.81 -21.99 20.27
N GLY A 489 -24.57 -22.85 20.97
CA GLY A 489 -24.28 -23.18 22.36
C GLY A 489 -24.85 -22.16 23.35
N ALA A 490 -24.30 -22.19 24.57
CA ALA A 490 -24.69 -21.28 25.63
C ALA A 490 -23.96 -19.94 25.51
N GLN A 491 -24.55 -18.90 26.10
CA GLN A 491 -23.92 -17.60 26.27
C GLN A 491 -23.28 -17.60 27.64
N THR A 492 -22.00 -17.28 27.69
CA THR A 492 -21.25 -17.25 28.94
C THR A 492 -20.93 -15.80 29.29
N LEU A 493 -21.37 -15.38 30.48
CA LEU A 493 -20.92 -14.13 31.09
C LEU A 493 -19.43 -14.25 31.43
N ILE A 494 -18.58 -13.41 30.81
CA ILE A 494 -17.12 -13.44 31.02
C ILE A 494 -16.58 -12.17 31.67
N GLY A 495 -17.34 -11.07 31.62
CA GLY A 495 -16.98 -9.80 32.27
C GLY A 495 -18.22 -9.08 32.80
N SER A 496 -18.08 -8.46 33.96
CA SER A 496 -19.10 -7.65 34.62
C SER A 496 -18.37 -6.55 35.39
N ALA A 497 -18.95 -5.36 35.47
CA ALA A 497 -18.34 -4.24 36.19
C ALA A 497 -18.28 -4.54 37.69
N ASP A 498 -17.20 -5.16 38.16
CA ASP A 498 -17.00 -5.67 39.52
C ASP A 498 -15.99 -4.85 40.32
N GLN A 499 -15.12 -4.13 39.63
CA GLN A 499 -14.10 -3.30 40.24
C GLN A 499 -14.61 -1.88 40.50
N SER A 500 -14.00 -1.20 41.47
CA SER A 500 -14.43 0.14 41.86
C SER A 500 -14.26 1.19 40.75
N TRP A 501 -13.29 1.00 39.85
CA TRP A 501 -13.01 1.93 38.76
C TRP A 501 -14.03 1.81 37.61
N GLU A 502 -14.69 0.66 37.46
CA GLU A 502 -15.76 0.39 36.47
C GLU A 502 -17.13 0.89 36.93
N ARG A 503 -17.22 1.36 38.18
CA ARG A 503 -18.43 1.82 38.86
C ARG A 503 -18.35 3.31 39.21
N ALA A 504 -17.67 4.10 38.37
CA ALA A 504 -17.44 5.52 38.63
C ALA A 504 -18.75 6.32 38.70
N SER A 505 -19.79 5.87 38.00
CA SER A 505 -21.15 6.43 38.06
C SER A 505 -21.80 6.29 39.45
N GLY A 506 -21.30 5.39 40.32
CA GLY A 506 -21.84 5.14 41.64
C GLY A 506 -23.31 4.74 41.59
N THR A 507 -24.18 5.53 42.22
CA THR A 507 -25.65 5.36 42.18
C THR A 507 -26.34 6.29 41.17
N ASN A 508 -25.57 7.03 40.36
CA ASN A 508 -26.09 8.07 39.46
C ASN A 508 -26.28 7.57 38.02
N GLY A 509 -25.92 6.32 37.72
CA GLY A 509 -26.06 5.72 36.41
C GLY A 509 -25.77 4.21 36.44
N PRO A 510 -25.92 3.51 35.30
CA PRO A 510 -25.57 2.10 35.20
C PRO A 510 -24.05 1.89 35.35
N TRP A 511 -23.68 0.63 35.60
CA TRP A 511 -22.29 0.16 35.50
C TRP A 511 -22.12 -0.59 34.18
N ILE A 512 -21.10 -0.22 33.42
CA ILE A 512 -20.98 -0.57 32.00
C ILE A 512 -19.67 -1.30 31.78
N ASN A 513 -19.74 -2.45 31.10
CA ASN A 513 -18.66 -3.03 30.32
C ASN A 513 -19.14 -3.18 28.87
N GLU A 514 -18.47 -2.54 27.92
CA GLU A 514 -18.86 -2.48 26.50
C GLU A 514 -17.63 -2.39 25.59
N GLY A 515 -17.80 -2.23 24.27
CA GLY A 515 -16.69 -2.19 23.31
C GLY A 515 -15.65 -3.29 23.50
N PRO A 516 -16.02 -4.59 23.64
CA PRO A 516 -15.05 -5.68 23.69
C PRO A 516 -14.32 -5.80 22.36
N GLU A 517 -13.00 -5.92 22.42
CA GLU A 517 -12.15 -6.19 21.27
C GLU A 517 -11.16 -7.31 21.61
N ALA A 518 -11.04 -8.27 20.70
CA ALA A 518 -10.10 -9.37 20.84
C ALA A 518 -8.68 -8.93 20.42
N LEU A 519 -7.70 -9.13 21.29
CA LEU A 519 -6.29 -8.89 21.00
C LEU A 519 -5.51 -10.19 21.20
N ILE A 520 -5.04 -10.75 20.08
CA ILE A 520 -4.29 -12.01 20.03
C ILE A 520 -2.84 -11.71 19.66
N HIS A 521 -1.89 -12.19 20.46
CA HIS A 521 -0.46 -12.03 20.21
C HIS A 521 0.33 -13.18 20.83
N ASP A 522 1.24 -13.80 20.09
CA ASP A 522 2.13 -14.88 20.54
C ASP A 522 1.43 -16.00 21.34
N GLY A 523 0.25 -16.43 20.85
CA GLY A 523 -0.55 -17.48 21.49
C GLY A 523 -1.21 -17.07 22.81
N SER A 524 -1.25 -15.76 23.11
CA SER A 524 -2.06 -15.16 24.18
C SER A 524 -3.34 -14.56 23.60
N LEU A 525 -4.43 -14.64 24.36
CA LEU A 525 -5.73 -14.05 24.01
C LEU A 525 -6.19 -13.11 25.11
N HIS A 526 -6.47 -11.88 24.72
CA HIS A 526 -7.06 -10.85 25.57
C HIS A 526 -8.38 -10.37 24.99
N ILE A 527 -9.35 -10.06 25.85
CA ILE A 527 -10.49 -9.21 25.50
C ILE A 527 -10.26 -7.88 26.20
N VAL A 528 -9.93 -6.85 25.43
CA VAL A 528 -9.89 -5.48 25.92
C VAL A 528 -11.31 -4.93 25.84
N TYR A 529 -11.76 -4.16 26.83
CA TYR A 529 -13.13 -3.66 26.85
C TYR A 529 -13.18 -2.29 27.49
N SER A 530 -14.23 -1.53 27.25
CA SER A 530 -14.46 -0.23 27.87
C SER A 530 -15.34 -0.34 29.10
N ALA A 531 -15.09 0.48 30.11
CA ALA A 531 -15.95 0.59 31.28
C ALA A 531 -16.33 2.04 31.63
N ASN A 532 -17.42 2.19 32.37
CA ASN A 532 -18.17 3.45 32.57
C ASN A 532 -18.89 3.91 31.30
N GLY A 533 -19.63 5.02 31.33
CA GLY A 533 -20.31 5.54 30.14
C GLY A 533 -19.42 6.49 29.34
N TYR A 534 -19.50 6.48 28.00
CA TYR A 534 -18.69 7.34 27.13
C TYR A 534 -18.83 8.84 27.44
N TRP A 535 -19.94 9.27 28.04
CA TRP A 535 -20.18 10.66 28.46
C TRP A 535 -19.45 11.05 29.77
N MET A 536 -18.59 10.16 30.29
CA MET A 536 -17.81 10.37 31.50
C MET A 536 -16.33 10.44 31.17
N LYS A 537 -15.61 11.35 31.83
CA LYS A 537 -14.15 11.41 31.75
C LYS A 537 -13.48 10.11 32.24
N GLU A 538 -14.16 9.36 33.13
CA GLU A 538 -13.74 8.06 33.65
C GLU A 538 -13.92 6.89 32.67
N TYR A 539 -14.43 7.11 31.46
CA TYR A 539 -14.41 6.08 30.41
C TYR A 539 -12.96 5.63 30.17
N ALA A 540 -12.74 4.32 30.28
CA ALA A 540 -11.41 3.70 30.34
C ALA A 540 -11.47 2.24 29.89
N LEU A 541 -10.32 1.68 29.51
CA LEU A 541 -10.20 0.28 29.09
C LEU A 541 -9.83 -0.65 30.25
N GLY A 542 -10.52 -1.79 30.35
CA GLY A 542 -10.18 -2.97 31.13
C GLY A 542 -9.67 -4.11 30.24
N ARG A 543 -9.25 -5.23 30.86
CA ARG A 543 -8.76 -6.40 30.11
C ARG A 543 -9.10 -7.71 30.81
N LEU A 544 -9.69 -8.65 30.05
CA LEU A 544 -9.77 -10.06 30.40
C LEU A 544 -8.66 -10.81 29.64
N THR A 545 -7.97 -11.73 30.31
CA THR A 545 -6.93 -12.57 29.70
C THR A 545 -7.31 -14.02 29.82
N TYR A 546 -7.32 -14.75 28.71
CA TYR A 546 -7.52 -16.19 28.74
C TYR A 546 -6.33 -16.85 29.44
N SER A 547 -6.61 -17.68 30.44
CA SER A 547 -5.58 -18.32 31.28
C SER A 547 -4.77 -19.40 30.57
N GLY A 548 -5.14 -19.77 29.34
CA GLY A 548 -4.57 -20.93 28.63
C GLY A 548 -5.09 -22.28 29.13
N ALA A 549 -6.06 -22.28 30.05
CA ALA A 549 -6.64 -23.50 30.62
C ALA A 549 -8.17 -23.46 30.59
N GLY A 550 -8.80 -24.57 30.21
CA GLY A 550 -10.25 -24.70 30.18
C GLY A 550 -10.89 -24.20 28.88
N SER A 551 -12.21 -24.08 28.86
CA SER A 551 -12.96 -23.58 27.69
C SER A 551 -13.07 -22.07 27.72
N LEU A 552 -13.03 -21.40 26.56
CA LEU A 552 -13.39 -19.97 26.45
C LEU A 552 -14.83 -19.68 26.89
N LEU A 553 -15.70 -20.70 26.82
CA LEU A 553 -17.09 -20.64 27.29
C LEU A 553 -17.23 -20.92 28.81
N ASP A 554 -16.13 -20.96 29.56
CA ASP A 554 -16.11 -21.02 31.02
C ASP A 554 -15.57 -19.70 31.58
N ALA A 555 -16.40 -19.00 32.37
CA ALA A 555 -16.03 -17.72 32.99
C ALA A 555 -14.75 -17.82 33.84
N SER A 556 -14.49 -18.99 34.45
CA SER A 556 -13.31 -19.20 35.30
C SER A 556 -12.00 -19.30 34.51
N SER A 557 -12.08 -19.40 33.18
CA SER A 557 -10.92 -19.41 32.29
C SER A 557 -10.37 -18.01 32.01
N TRP A 558 -11.11 -16.96 32.38
CA TRP A 558 -10.77 -15.56 32.14
C TRP A 558 -10.25 -14.90 33.41
N VAL A 559 -9.12 -14.21 33.29
CA VAL A 559 -8.48 -13.45 34.37
C VAL A 559 -8.57 -11.96 34.07
N GLU A 560 -9.30 -11.24 34.90
CA GLU A 560 -9.46 -9.80 34.80
C GLU A 560 -8.24 -9.05 35.39
N ALA A 561 -7.79 -7.99 34.72
CA ALA A 561 -6.75 -7.10 35.21
C ALA A 561 -7.23 -6.34 36.45
N SER A 562 -6.36 -6.10 37.44
CA SER A 562 -6.73 -5.48 38.74
C SER A 562 -7.01 -3.96 38.71
N GLY A 563 -7.25 -3.39 37.52
CA GLY A 563 -7.43 -1.96 37.28
C GLY A 563 -7.58 -1.67 35.79
N ALA A 564 -7.87 -0.40 35.46
CA ALA A 564 -7.87 0.05 34.08
C ALA A 564 -6.46 -0.12 33.46
N VAL A 565 -6.42 -0.62 32.23
CA VAL A 565 -5.20 -0.80 31.44
C VAL A 565 -4.91 0.40 30.52
N PHE A 566 -5.90 1.26 30.31
CA PHE A 566 -5.77 2.55 29.60
C PHE A 566 -6.85 3.50 30.10
N GLN A 567 -6.49 4.71 30.54
CA GLN A 567 -7.41 5.63 31.21
C GLN A 567 -7.01 7.09 30.98
N GLN A 568 -7.93 8.01 31.31
CA GLN A 568 -7.73 9.45 31.19
C GLN A 568 -6.42 9.98 31.82
N THR A 569 -5.92 11.08 31.24
CA THR A 569 -4.92 11.99 31.81
C THR A 569 -5.58 13.32 32.21
N ASN A 570 -4.78 14.34 32.55
CA ASN A 570 -5.32 15.69 32.76
C ASN A 570 -5.73 16.39 31.45
N GLU A 571 -5.23 15.91 30.31
CA GLU A 571 -5.39 16.56 28.99
C GLU A 571 -6.29 15.76 28.05
N VAL A 572 -6.35 14.44 28.23
CA VAL A 572 -7.11 13.53 27.37
C VAL A 572 -8.04 12.70 28.26
N VAL A 573 -9.34 12.78 28.01
CA VAL A 573 -10.37 12.18 28.87
C VAL A 573 -11.36 11.35 28.07
N GLY A 574 -12.03 10.42 28.76
CA GLY A 574 -13.05 9.54 28.18
C GLY A 574 -12.49 8.66 27.07
N VAL A 575 -11.41 7.93 27.36
CA VAL A 575 -10.71 7.12 26.37
C VAL A 575 -11.30 5.71 26.33
N GLY A 576 -11.68 5.24 25.16
CA GLY A 576 -12.23 3.89 25.05
C GLY A 576 -12.70 3.49 23.67
N HIS A 577 -13.46 2.39 23.66
CA HIS A 577 -13.94 1.64 22.51
C HIS A 577 -12.85 1.51 21.44
N ALA A 578 -11.78 0.82 21.83
CA ALA A 578 -10.54 0.76 21.06
C ALA A 578 -10.48 -0.50 20.20
N SER A 579 -9.87 -0.36 19.04
CA SER A 579 -9.41 -1.45 18.18
C SER A 579 -7.88 -1.47 18.09
N PHE A 580 -7.33 -2.51 17.48
CA PHE A 580 -5.89 -2.71 17.37
C PHE A 580 -5.51 -3.05 15.94
N THR A 581 -4.39 -2.48 15.49
CA THR A 581 -3.82 -2.77 14.19
C THR A 581 -2.29 -2.76 14.28
N THR A 582 -1.62 -3.02 13.17
CA THR A 582 -0.16 -3.02 13.07
C THR A 582 0.33 -2.02 12.04
N SER A 583 1.63 -1.72 12.04
CA SER A 583 2.27 -1.21 10.82
C SER A 583 2.13 -2.22 9.68
N LEU A 584 2.38 -1.79 8.44
CA LEU A 584 2.18 -2.64 7.27
C LEU A 584 3.09 -3.88 7.24
N ASP A 585 4.25 -3.80 7.88
CA ASP A 585 5.19 -4.92 8.03
C ASP A 585 5.01 -5.70 9.34
N ASP A 586 3.91 -5.44 10.07
CA ASP A 586 3.60 -6.00 11.38
C ASP A 586 4.61 -5.71 12.52
N SER A 587 5.61 -4.85 12.28
CA SER A 587 6.69 -4.58 13.26
C SER A 587 6.30 -3.65 14.41
N GLU A 588 5.28 -2.80 14.22
CA GLU A 588 4.75 -1.88 15.21
C GLU A 588 3.30 -2.21 15.54
N HIS A 589 2.91 -2.12 16.81
CA HIS A 589 1.52 -2.31 17.24
C HIS A 589 0.87 -0.98 17.60
N TRP A 590 -0.34 -0.77 17.11
CA TRP A 590 -1.05 0.50 17.23
C TRP A 590 -2.43 0.30 17.86
N ILE A 591 -2.70 1.09 18.90
CA ILE A 591 -4.04 1.20 19.48
C ILE A 591 -4.76 2.34 18.77
N VAL A 592 -5.99 2.08 18.34
CA VAL A 592 -6.90 3.08 17.76
C VAL A 592 -8.08 3.23 18.70
N TYR A 593 -8.31 4.43 19.22
CA TYR A 593 -9.31 4.67 20.26
C TYR A 593 -10.01 5.99 20.04
N HIS A 594 -11.17 6.19 20.67
CA HIS A 594 -11.75 7.52 20.75
C HIS A 594 -11.43 8.21 22.08
N ALA A 595 -11.38 9.54 22.05
CA ALA A 595 -11.31 10.41 23.22
C ALA A 595 -12.20 11.64 23.02
N HIS A 596 -12.47 12.41 24.07
CA HIS A 596 -13.12 13.72 23.91
C HIS A 596 -12.16 14.78 23.37
N ALA A 597 -12.62 15.59 22.41
CA ALA A 597 -11.85 16.71 21.87
C ALA A 597 -11.61 17.83 22.89
N ASP A 598 -12.57 18.06 23.80
CA ASP A 598 -12.47 19.07 24.86
C ASP A 598 -12.55 18.42 26.25
N ALA A 599 -11.41 18.27 26.91
CA ALA A 599 -11.33 17.70 28.26
C ALA A 599 -12.07 18.51 29.34
N ALA A 600 -12.39 19.78 29.09
CA ALA A 600 -13.14 20.62 30.03
C ALA A 600 -14.66 20.52 29.85
N ASN A 601 -15.14 20.29 28.61
CA ASN A 601 -16.56 20.31 28.27
C ASN A 601 -17.08 19.02 27.59
N PHE A 602 -16.34 17.91 27.71
CA PHE A 602 -16.60 16.57 27.15
C PHE A 602 -18.09 16.23 26.98
N GLN A 603 -18.63 16.42 25.77
CA GLN A 603 -20.02 16.13 25.40
C GLN A 603 -20.14 15.94 23.87
N GLU A 604 -20.45 14.72 23.42
CA GLU A 604 -20.74 14.39 22.01
C GLU A 604 -19.70 14.93 21.00
N ASP A 605 -18.43 14.96 21.41
CA ASP A 605 -17.29 15.55 20.69
C ASP A 605 -16.13 14.55 20.54
N ARG A 606 -16.47 13.25 20.40
CA ARG A 606 -15.48 12.18 20.30
C ARG A 606 -14.66 12.28 19.01
N VAL A 607 -13.36 12.05 19.15
CA VAL A 607 -12.36 12.09 18.08
C VAL A 607 -11.54 10.81 18.06
N VAL A 608 -11.11 10.40 16.88
CA VAL A 608 -10.26 9.22 16.67
C VAL A 608 -8.80 9.58 16.91
N ALA A 609 -8.14 8.85 17.80
CA ALA A 609 -6.74 8.99 18.12
C ALA A 609 -6.02 7.64 17.99
N ILE A 610 -4.73 7.70 17.64
CA ILE A 610 -3.86 6.53 17.53
C ILE A 610 -2.55 6.74 18.29
N GLN A 611 -1.97 5.67 18.81
CA GLN A 611 -0.61 5.68 19.36
C GLN A 611 0.01 4.28 19.33
N PRO A 612 1.35 4.17 19.31
CA PRO A 612 2.00 2.87 19.39
C PRO A 612 1.86 2.28 20.80
N PHE A 613 1.87 0.96 20.89
CA PHE A 613 1.97 0.21 22.14
C PHE A 613 2.90 -1.00 21.97
N THR A 614 3.22 -1.66 23.09
CA THR A 614 4.12 -2.83 23.09
C THR A 614 3.50 -3.98 23.88
N PHE A 615 4.05 -5.18 23.72
CA PHE A 615 3.77 -6.32 24.59
C PHE A 615 4.93 -6.54 25.56
N ASP A 616 4.63 -6.95 26.79
CA ASP A 616 5.66 -7.42 27.72
C ASP A 616 6.10 -8.86 27.39
N SER A 617 7.11 -9.36 28.11
CA SER A 617 7.64 -10.72 27.90
C SER A 617 6.64 -11.86 28.17
N ALA A 618 5.48 -11.56 28.75
CA ALA A 618 4.40 -12.51 28.98
C ALA A 618 3.27 -12.38 27.94
N GLY A 619 3.48 -11.59 26.88
CA GLY A 619 2.48 -11.33 25.84
C GLY A 619 1.38 -10.38 26.30
N ILE A 620 1.57 -9.65 27.41
CA ILE A 620 0.55 -8.73 27.93
C ILE A 620 0.70 -7.34 27.30
N PRO A 621 -0.36 -6.77 26.70
CA PRO A 621 -0.29 -5.46 26.06
C PRO A 621 -0.07 -4.32 27.07
N GLN A 622 0.78 -3.36 26.67
CA GLN A 622 1.21 -2.19 27.43
C GLN A 622 0.86 -0.92 26.65
N PHE A 623 -0.38 -0.41 26.82
CA PHE A 623 -0.90 0.74 26.09
C PHE A 623 -0.32 2.09 26.54
N GLY A 624 0.31 2.17 27.72
CA GLY A 624 0.86 3.40 28.26
C GLY A 624 -0.23 4.38 28.74
N GLN A 625 -0.03 5.68 28.47
CA GLN A 625 -1.02 6.73 28.72
C GLN A 625 -1.49 7.32 27.39
N PRO A 626 -2.75 7.79 27.29
CA PRO A 626 -3.22 8.49 26.11
C PRO A 626 -2.33 9.69 25.76
N ALA A 627 -1.81 9.72 24.54
CA ALA A 627 -1.00 10.82 24.03
C ALA A 627 -1.86 12.11 23.95
N PRO A 628 -1.35 13.27 24.39
CA PRO A 628 -2.00 14.56 24.17
C PRO A 628 -2.33 14.72 22.68
N LEU A 629 -3.53 15.25 22.37
CA LEU A 629 -3.98 15.31 20.98
C LEU A 629 -2.97 16.03 20.08
N ASN A 630 -2.42 17.16 20.49
CA ASN A 630 -1.45 17.93 19.68
C ASN A 630 0.02 17.49 19.84
N LEU A 631 0.30 16.34 20.46
CA LEU A 631 1.66 15.82 20.56
C LEU A 631 2.11 15.27 19.20
N PRO A 632 3.26 15.72 18.63
CA PRO A 632 3.83 15.09 17.46
C PRO A 632 4.25 13.65 17.75
N LEU A 633 3.69 12.69 17.03
CA LEU A 633 4.01 11.26 17.09
C LEU A 633 4.65 10.83 15.79
N ASP A 634 5.54 9.84 15.85
CA ASP A 634 6.18 9.29 14.66
C ASP A 634 5.14 8.52 13.81
N VAL A 635 5.19 8.70 12.49
CA VAL A 635 4.31 8.00 11.55
C VAL A 635 4.69 6.53 11.51
N PRO A 636 3.72 5.59 11.52
CA PRO A 636 4.00 4.17 11.43
C PRO A 636 4.94 3.83 10.27
N GLN A 637 5.92 2.97 10.51
CA GLN A 637 6.85 2.50 9.48
C GLN A 637 6.65 1.01 9.20
N PRO A 638 6.86 0.56 7.95
CA PRO A 638 7.10 1.36 6.75
C PRO A 638 5.84 2.10 6.31
N LEU A 639 6.02 3.20 5.57
CA LEU A 639 4.90 3.79 4.83
C LEU A 639 4.48 2.84 3.72
N ALA A 640 3.17 2.75 3.44
CA ALA A 640 2.72 1.99 2.30
C ALA A 640 3.42 2.46 1.05
N ASP A 641 3.80 1.46 0.28
CA ASP A 641 4.03 1.59 -1.13
C ASP A 641 2.68 1.30 -1.81
N PRO A 642 1.92 2.34 -2.22
CA PRO A 642 0.60 2.15 -2.80
C PRO A 642 0.63 1.48 -4.17
N GLU A 643 1.83 1.20 -4.71
CA GLU A 643 2.05 0.46 -5.94
C GLU A 643 3.08 -0.67 -5.79
N ARG A 644 3.26 -1.22 -4.56
CA ARG A 644 4.16 -2.36 -4.35
C ARG A 644 3.81 -3.44 -5.35
N THR A 645 4.67 -3.56 -6.35
CA THR A 645 4.60 -4.67 -7.26
C THR A 645 5.15 -5.82 -6.44
N LEU A 646 4.29 -6.77 -6.07
CA LEU A 646 4.68 -7.99 -5.39
C LEU A 646 5.71 -8.71 -6.28
N LEU A 647 7.00 -8.45 -6.05
CA LEU A 647 8.06 -9.17 -6.73
C LEU A 647 8.15 -10.54 -6.06
N PRO A 648 8.22 -11.64 -6.84
CA PRO A 648 8.54 -12.94 -6.28
C PRO A 648 9.89 -12.89 -5.54
N GLY A 649 9.86 -12.90 -4.20
CA GLY A 649 11.07 -12.92 -3.37
C GLY A 649 11.29 -11.73 -2.44
N ASP A 650 10.26 -11.00 -2.03
CA ASP A 650 10.38 -10.10 -0.89
C ASP A 650 10.56 -10.93 0.40
N PHE A 651 11.77 -10.87 0.94
CA PHE A 651 12.14 -11.53 2.19
C PHE A 651 12.27 -10.46 3.28
N THR A 652 11.82 -10.81 4.49
CA THR A 652 12.22 -10.08 5.70
C THR A 652 13.75 -10.08 5.84
N ALA A 653 14.31 -9.18 6.65
CA ALA A 653 15.75 -9.09 6.90
C ALA A 653 16.38 -10.42 7.43
N ASP A 654 15.55 -11.34 7.90
CA ASP A 654 15.93 -12.65 8.42
C ASP A 654 15.77 -13.80 7.40
N GLY A 655 15.35 -13.49 6.17
CA GLY A 655 15.25 -14.46 5.07
C GLY A 655 13.94 -15.27 5.03
N GLU A 656 12.92 -14.86 5.80
CA GLU A 656 11.57 -15.45 5.75
C GLU A 656 10.73 -14.74 4.67
N VAL A 657 9.91 -15.49 3.94
CA VAL A 657 8.94 -14.94 2.97
C VAL A 657 7.97 -14.02 3.70
N ASP A 658 7.73 -12.83 3.15
CA ASP A 658 6.73 -11.92 3.70
C ASP A 658 5.34 -12.59 3.76
N VAL A 659 4.72 -12.56 4.94
CA VAL A 659 3.45 -13.26 5.20
C VAL A 659 2.28 -12.63 4.44
N HIS A 660 2.36 -11.34 4.10
CA HIS A 660 1.38 -10.64 3.28
C HIS A 660 1.49 -11.08 1.82
N ASP A 661 2.70 -11.25 1.32
CA ASP A 661 2.95 -11.75 -0.05
C ASP A 661 2.47 -13.21 -0.20
N TYR A 662 2.70 -14.05 0.81
CA TYR A 662 2.20 -15.42 0.86
C TYR A 662 0.66 -15.48 0.85
N ARG A 663 -0.02 -14.59 1.59
CA ARG A 663 -1.49 -14.55 1.66
C ARG A 663 -2.12 -13.96 0.39
N ALA A 664 -1.47 -12.99 -0.24
CA ALA A 664 -1.86 -12.48 -1.56
C ALA A 664 -1.68 -13.55 -2.65
N TRP A 665 -0.62 -14.37 -2.55
CA TRP A 665 -0.39 -15.51 -3.45
C TRP A 665 -1.41 -16.66 -3.24
N GLU A 666 -1.73 -17.01 -1.99
CA GLU A 666 -2.72 -18.03 -1.63
C GLU A 666 -4.14 -17.65 -2.12
N SER A 667 -4.49 -16.36 -2.07
CA SER A 667 -5.80 -15.86 -2.51
C SER A 667 -5.97 -15.86 -4.04
N GLN A 668 -4.88 -15.73 -4.81
CA GLN A 668 -4.91 -15.67 -6.27
C GLN A 668 -5.02 -17.04 -6.96
N LEU A 669 -4.44 -18.10 -6.37
CA LEU A 669 -4.42 -19.44 -6.99
C LEU A 669 -5.49 -20.39 -6.44
N GLY A 670 -6.14 -20.03 -5.32
CA GLY A 670 -7.00 -20.91 -4.56
C GLY A 670 -6.22 -22.05 -3.89
N ASP A 671 -6.84 -22.65 -2.88
CA ASP A 671 -6.31 -23.73 -2.02
C ASP A 671 -5.64 -24.86 -2.84
N LEU A 672 -4.32 -24.78 -3.07
CA LEU A 672 -3.52 -25.80 -3.77
C LEU A 672 -3.36 -27.03 -2.87
N ARG A 673 -4.37 -27.89 -2.84
CA ARG A 673 -4.34 -29.12 -2.05
C ARG A 673 -3.43 -30.17 -2.68
N PHE A 674 -2.22 -30.31 -2.16
CA PHE A 674 -1.41 -31.50 -2.42
C PHE A 674 -2.03 -32.74 -1.72
N PRO A 675 -2.12 -33.91 -2.39
CA PRO A 675 -2.66 -35.12 -1.78
C PRO A 675 -1.71 -35.67 -0.71
N VAL A 676 -1.99 -35.41 0.56
CA VAL A 676 -1.22 -35.95 1.70
C VAL A 676 -1.61 -37.40 1.98
N ALA A 677 -0.63 -38.23 2.37
CA ALA A 677 -0.82 -39.64 2.69
C ALA A 677 -1.90 -39.86 3.77
N ALA A 678 -2.71 -40.91 3.60
CA ALA A 678 -3.81 -41.24 4.51
C ALA A 678 -3.30 -41.50 5.94
N GLY A 679 -3.65 -40.61 6.87
CA GLY A 679 -3.38 -40.77 8.31
C GLY A 679 -2.66 -39.60 8.99
N VAL A 680 -2.31 -38.53 8.27
CA VAL A 680 -1.79 -37.27 8.84
C VAL A 680 -2.94 -36.30 9.09
N ASP A 681 -2.91 -35.60 10.23
CA ASP A 681 -3.89 -34.58 10.61
C ASP A 681 -3.77 -33.38 9.66
N GLN A 682 -4.83 -33.11 8.90
CA GLN A 682 -4.86 -32.08 7.84
C GLN A 682 -4.73 -30.65 8.38
N ARG A 683 -4.82 -30.43 9.70
CA ARG A 683 -4.74 -29.10 10.32
C ARG A 683 -3.33 -28.64 10.71
N ALA A 684 -2.33 -29.51 10.59
CA ALA A 684 -0.93 -29.21 10.98
C ALA A 684 0.03 -28.99 9.79
N ALA A 685 -0.47 -29.08 8.56
CA ALA A 685 0.30 -28.77 7.35
C ALA A 685 -0.27 -27.48 6.74
N ARG A 686 0.10 -26.34 7.32
CA ARG A 686 0.16 -25.10 6.53
C ARG A 686 1.39 -25.27 5.64
N SER A 687 1.27 -25.04 4.35
CA SER A 687 2.43 -24.86 3.47
C SER A 687 3.33 -23.81 4.11
N ASP A 688 4.57 -24.19 4.40
CA ASP A 688 5.59 -23.25 4.85
C ASP A 688 6.29 -22.64 3.63
N GLY A 689 7.08 -21.58 3.86
CA GLY A 689 7.82 -20.90 2.78
C GLY A 689 8.77 -21.81 2.01
N GLU A 690 9.14 -22.98 2.56
CA GLU A 690 9.97 -23.97 1.90
C GLU A 690 9.21 -24.77 0.83
N ASP A 691 7.92 -25.05 1.02
CA ASP A 691 7.06 -25.69 0.00
C ASP A 691 6.86 -24.77 -1.22
N PHE A 692 6.81 -23.44 -1.01
CA PHE A 692 6.75 -22.45 -2.09
C PHE A 692 8.08 -22.36 -2.86
N LEU A 693 9.22 -22.36 -2.17
CA LEU A 693 10.55 -22.40 -2.79
C LEU A 693 10.76 -23.69 -3.61
N ALA A 694 10.27 -24.83 -3.11
CA ALA A 694 10.32 -26.11 -3.82
C ALA A 694 9.42 -26.14 -5.06
N TRP A 695 8.26 -25.45 -5.03
CA TRP A 695 7.41 -25.25 -6.20
C TRP A 695 8.03 -24.28 -7.21
N GLN A 696 8.58 -23.15 -6.77
CA GLN A 696 9.24 -22.16 -7.64
C GLN A 696 10.42 -22.78 -8.40
N LEU A 697 11.28 -23.55 -7.71
CA LEU A 697 12.39 -24.28 -8.33
C LEU A 697 11.95 -25.41 -9.27
N ALA A 698 10.71 -25.90 -9.15
CA ALA A 698 10.16 -26.97 -9.97
C ALA A 698 9.28 -26.47 -11.14
N PHE A 699 8.74 -25.25 -11.07
CA PHE A 699 7.71 -24.75 -11.99
C PHE A 699 7.89 -23.31 -12.50
N ALA A 700 8.81 -22.50 -11.95
CA ALA A 700 9.06 -21.12 -12.39
C ALA A 700 9.96 -21.03 -13.64
N GLY A 701 9.59 -21.76 -14.69
CA GLY A 701 10.00 -21.42 -16.05
C GLY A 701 8.96 -20.47 -16.64
N GLU A 702 9.19 -19.17 -16.47
CA GLU A 702 8.65 -18.02 -17.23
C GLU A 702 7.15 -18.03 -17.60
N GLU A 703 6.34 -17.20 -16.92
CA GLU A 703 5.15 -16.57 -17.52
C GLU A 703 5.39 -15.04 -17.52
N PRO A 704 5.46 -14.37 -18.68
CA PRO A 704 5.71 -12.94 -18.76
C PRO A 704 4.43 -12.13 -18.48
N VAL A 705 4.53 -11.11 -17.62
CA VAL A 705 3.51 -10.07 -17.44
C VAL A 705 3.51 -9.19 -18.69
N ASN A 706 2.50 -9.31 -19.54
CA ASN A 706 2.45 -8.54 -20.78
C ASN A 706 1.86 -7.13 -20.56
N PRO A 707 2.45 -6.07 -21.14
CA PRO A 707 2.03 -4.68 -20.93
C PRO A 707 0.62 -4.43 -21.51
N THR A 708 -0.34 -4.14 -20.64
CA THR A 708 -1.74 -3.84 -21.01
C THR A 708 -1.98 -2.33 -20.98
N ALA A 709 -2.34 -1.71 -22.11
CA ALA A 709 -2.62 -0.28 -22.21
C ALA A 709 -4.01 0.12 -21.68
N ALA A 710 -5.03 -0.70 -21.94
CA ALA A 710 -6.37 -0.52 -21.38
C ALA A 710 -7.10 -1.85 -21.28
N TYR A 711 -7.97 -1.99 -20.28
CA TYR A 711 -8.80 -3.18 -20.11
C TYR A 711 -10.19 -2.82 -19.56
N TRP A 712 -11.23 -2.95 -20.39
CA TRP A 712 -12.61 -2.64 -20.03
C TRP A 712 -13.39 -3.94 -19.81
N ARG A 713 -13.77 -4.19 -18.55
CA ARG A 713 -14.41 -5.43 -18.09
C ARG A 713 -15.93 -5.37 -18.04
N HIS A 714 -16.51 -4.16 -17.95
CA HIS A 714 -17.95 -3.91 -17.96
C HIS A 714 -18.74 -4.45 -16.76
N GLU A 715 -18.13 -4.46 -15.58
CA GLU A 715 -18.70 -5.02 -14.35
C GLU A 715 -19.30 -3.96 -13.39
N GLU A 716 -19.42 -2.70 -13.82
CA GLU A 716 -19.70 -1.56 -12.94
C GLU A 716 -21.20 -1.29 -12.68
N GLY A 717 -22.09 -2.06 -13.31
CA GLY A 717 -23.54 -1.82 -13.29
C GLY A 717 -24.39 -2.98 -12.81
N ALA A 718 -25.67 -2.95 -13.19
CA ALA A 718 -26.61 -4.04 -12.97
C ALA A 718 -27.34 -4.39 -14.28
N PRO A 719 -27.78 -5.64 -14.50
CA PRO A 719 -28.46 -6.04 -15.73
C PRO A 719 -29.66 -5.12 -16.08
N GLY A 720 -29.69 -4.62 -17.31
CA GLY A 720 -30.68 -3.67 -17.84
C GLY A 720 -30.42 -2.20 -17.49
N GLN A 721 -29.39 -1.89 -16.69
CA GLN A 721 -29.02 -0.52 -16.36
C GLN A 721 -28.27 0.15 -17.53
N LEU A 722 -28.62 1.39 -17.87
CA LEU A 722 -27.84 2.20 -18.81
C LEU A 722 -26.55 2.71 -18.16
N ILE A 723 -25.46 2.76 -18.93
CA ILE A 723 -24.21 3.40 -18.51
C ILE A 723 -24.49 4.87 -18.14
N ALA A 724 -23.98 5.27 -16.98
CA ALA A 724 -24.11 6.63 -16.47
C ALA A 724 -23.43 7.65 -17.39
N ILE A 725 -23.92 8.88 -17.36
CA ILE A 725 -23.32 9.99 -18.12
C ILE A 725 -22.16 10.57 -17.32
N GLY A 726 -21.07 10.86 -18.00
CA GLY A 726 -19.97 11.61 -17.44
C GLY A 726 -18.64 11.06 -17.92
N PRO A 727 -17.55 11.78 -17.62
CA PRO A 727 -16.23 11.19 -17.77
C PRO A 727 -16.13 9.96 -16.86
N ASN A 728 -15.44 8.92 -17.34
CA ASN A 728 -15.05 7.74 -16.57
C ASN A 728 -16.21 6.86 -16.10
N THR A 729 -17.18 6.58 -16.97
CA THR A 729 -18.37 5.78 -16.61
C THR A 729 -18.30 4.32 -17.03
N VAL A 730 -17.30 3.96 -17.83
CA VAL A 730 -16.84 2.58 -18.01
C VAL A 730 -15.38 2.52 -17.59
N LEU A 731 -15.07 1.71 -16.58
CA LEU A 731 -13.79 1.78 -15.91
C LEU A 731 -12.74 0.94 -16.63
N ASP A 732 -11.51 1.40 -16.49
CA ASP A 732 -10.32 0.79 -17.07
C ASP A 732 -9.67 0.03 -15.93
N SER A 733 -9.81 -1.29 -15.98
CA SER A 733 -9.31 -2.23 -14.98
C SER A 733 -7.81 -2.47 -15.08
N SER A 734 -7.14 -1.92 -16.10
CA SER A 734 -5.67 -1.95 -16.18
C SER A 734 -4.99 -0.96 -15.22
N GLY A 735 -5.73 0.03 -14.71
CA GLY A 735 -5.19 1.09 -13.86
C GLY A 735 -4.62 2.29 -14.63
N ASN A 736 -4.48 2.22 -15.95
CA ASN A 736 -3.84 3.26 -16.78
C ASN A 736 -4.73 4.49 -17.07
N GLY A 737 -5.86 4.63 -16.38
CA GLY A 737 -6.72 5.80 -16.43
C GLY A 737 -7.51 5.97 -17.75
N ASN A 738 -7.57 4.94 -18.60
CA ASN A 738 -8.21 4.98 -19.92
C ASN A 738 -9.71 4.68 -19.88
N HIS A 739 -10.39 5.15 -18.83
CA HIS A 739 -11.84 5.00 -18.67
C HIS A 739 -12.61 5.53 -19.90
N MET A 740 -13.68 4.86 -20.31
CA MET A 740 -14.55 5.37 -21.38
C MET A 740 -15.70 6.21 -20.83
N GLN A 741 -16.36 6.90 -21.75
CA GLN A 741 -17.57 7.67 -21.51
C GLN A 741 -18.54 7.54 -22.70
N THR A 742 -19.80 7.89 -22.45
CA THR A 742 -20.91 7.90 -23.43
C THR A 742 -21.22 9.32 -23.95
N PHE A 743 -21.77 9.45 -25.16
CA PHE A 743 -21.99 10.74 -25.83
C PHE A 743 -23.29 11.47 -25.42
N ASP A 744 -24.46 10.79 -25.38
CA ASP A 744 -25.74 11.39 -24.98
C ASP A 744 -26.69 10.39 -24.27
N PRO A 745 -27.19 10.72 -23.05
CA PRO A 745 -28.08 9.86 -22.27
C PRO A 745 -29.44 9.50 -22.87
N GLN A 746 -29.98 10.26 -23.81
CA GLN A 746 -31.35 10.02 -24.29
C GLN A 746 -31.41 9.13 -25.53
N SER A 747 -30.26 8.83 -26.13
CA SER A 747 -30.21 8.05 -27.37
C SER A 747 -28.99 7.17 -27.58
N THR A 748 -27.89 7.22 -26.80
CA THR A 748 -26.66 6.46 -27.15
C THR A 748 -25.95 5.68 -26.02
N SER A 749 -26.42 5.65 -24.77
CA SER A 749 -25.77 4.82 -23.74
C SER A 749 -26.04 3.33 -23.92
N ALA A 750 -25.01 2.48 -23.97
CA ALA A 750 -25.21 1.03 -23.86
C ALA A 750 -25.82 0.64 -22.51
N SER A 751 -26.42 -0.55 -22.44
CA SER A 751 -26.93 -1.13 -21.20
C SER A 751 -26.13 -2.35 -20.76
N TYR A 752 -25.96 -2.55 -19.46
CA TYR A 752 -25.37 -3.77 -18.93
C TYR A 752 -26.31 -4.96 -19.18
N SER A 753 -25.78 -6.09 -19.62
CA SER A 753 -26.49 -7.35 -19.82
C SER A 753 -25.91 -8.43 -18.91
N SER A 754 -26.76 -9.32 -18.41
CA SER A 754 -26.32 -10.52 -17.67
C SER A 754 -25.90 -11.67 -18.59
N GLU A 755 -25.95 -11.46 -19.91
CA GLU A 755 -25.51 -12.44 -20.88
C GLU A 755 -24.01 -12.24 -21.14
N THR A 756 -23.20 -13.21 -20.76
CA THR A 756 -21.73 -13.13 -20.83
C THR A 756 -21.14 -14.27 -21.66
N PRO A 757 -19.89 -14.12 -22.13
CA PRO A 757 -19.20 -15.16 -22.87
C PRO A 757 -19.04 -16.46 -22.03
N PRO A 758 -19.36 -17.65 -22.58
CA PRO A 758 -19.27 -18.91 -21.83
C PRO A 758 -17.85 -19.45 -21.61
N LEU A 759 -16.88 -19.01 -22.41
CA LEU A 759 -15.46 -19.32 -22.22
C LEU A 759 -14.92 -18.51 -21.04
N PRO A 760 -14.35 -19.14 -20.00
CA PRO A 760 -13.85 -18.41 -18.84
C PRO A 760 -12.62 -17.58 -19.20
N LEU A 761 -12.42 -16.51 -18.42
CA LEU A 761 -11.17 -15.77 -18.43
C LEU A 761 -10.03 -16.65 -17.93
N ARG A 762 -8.88 -16.51 -18.57
CA ARG A 762 -7.63 -17.16 -18.16
C ARG A 762 -7.20 -16.78 -16.75
N SER A 763 -7.48 -15.54 -16.35
CA SER A 763 -7.23 -15.05 -14.99
C SER A 763 -8.10 -15.70 -13.91
N GLY A 764 -9.16 -16.43 -14.31
CA GLY A 764 -10.15 -16.95 -13.37
C GLY A 764 -11.07 -15.87 -12.76
N ALA A 765 -10.92 -14.60 -13.15
CA ALA A 765 -11.79 -13.52 -12.69
C ALA A 765 -13.26 -13.78 -13.07
N SER A 766 -14.17 -13.36 -12.20
CA SER A 766 -15.61 -13.45 -12.48
C SER A 766 -15.98 -12.55 -13.65
N ASN A 767 -16.72 -13.08 -14.62
CA ASN A 767 -17.35 -12.34 -15.71
C ASN A 767 -18.87 -12.48 -15.57
N ALA A 768 -19.53 -11.42 -15.11
CA ALA A 768 -20.93 -11.41 -14.74
C ALA A 768 -21.78 -10.46 -15.61
N LEU A 769 -21.16 -9.49 -16.28
CA LEU A 769 -21.85 -8.50 -17.10
C LEU A 769 -21.13 -8.26 -18.44
N SER A 770 -21.92 -8.01 -19.48
CA SER A 770 -21.43 -7.48 -20.77
C SER A 770 -22.15 -6.18 -21.13
N LEU A 771 -21.73 -5.49 -22.18
CA LEU A 771 -22.46 -4.33 -22.70
C LEU A 771 -23.30 -4.65 -23.94
N ASP A 772 -24.57 -4.28 -23.85
CA ASP A 772 -25.58 -4.37 -24.92
C ASP A 772 -25.71 -3.03 -25.64
N PHE A 773 -25.30 -3.03 -26.91
CA PHE A 773 -25.42 -1.90 -27.82
C PHE A 773 -26.74 -1.93 -28.64
N GLY A 774 -27.47 -3.05 -28.64
CA GLY A 774 -28.81 -3.19 -29.25
C GLY A 774 -28.95 -2.74 -30.71
N PRO A 775 -30.17 -2.68 -31.27
CA PRO A 775 -30.37 -2.31 -32.68
C PRO A 775 -30.20 -0.79 -32.90
N GLY A 776 -28.95 -0.34 -33.00
CA GLY A 776 -28.55 1.03 -33.33
C GLY A 776 -28.68 1.33 -34.84
N GLY A 777 -29.25 2.48 -35.20
CA GLY A 777 -29.39 2.93 -36.60
C GLY A 777 -30.03 4.31 -36.74
N ASP A 778 -29.93 4.91 -37.93
CA ASP A 778 -30.33 6.30 -38.29
C ASP A 778 -31.77 6.75 -37.90
N ALA A 779 -32.63 5.83 -37.44
CA ALA A 779 -34.03 6.09 -37.12
C ALA A 779 -34.47 5.69 -35.70
N GLY A 780 -33.58 5.17 -34.84
CA GLY A 780 -33.89 4.72 -33.48
C GLY A 780 -32.97 5.34 -32.43
N ASN A 781 -33.51 6.18 -31.54
CA ASN A 781 -32.76 6.79 -30.43
C ASN A 781 -32.31 5.75 -29.36
N ARG A 782 -31.37 4.81 -29.59
CA ARG A 782 -30.77 3.95 -28.52
C ARG A 782 -29.38 3.36 -28.84
N ASN A 783 -28.46 3.51 -27.87
CA ASN A 783 -27.33 2.65 -27.42
C ASN A 783 -26.04 2.50 -28.26
N ASP A 784 -25.33 3.59 -28.56
CA ASP A 784 -24.42 3.63 -29.71
C ASP A 784 -22.94 4.00 -29.47
N ASP A 785 -22.41 4.19 -28.25
CA ASP A 785 -20.95 4.26 -28.09
C ASP A 785 -20.42 4.35 -26.65
N ASN A 786 -19.25 3.75 -26.46
CA ASN A 786 -18.28 4.16 -25.45
C ASN A 786 -16.98 4.59 -26.13
N TYR A 787 -16.37 5.67 -25.63
CA TYR A 787 -15.13 6.21 -26.21
C TYR A 787 -14.21 6.84 -25.17
N THR A 788 -12.93 6.93 -25.52
CA THR A 788 -11.83 7.34 -24.64
C THR A 788 -11.49 8.84 -24.76
N LEU A 789 -12.46 9.77 -24.67
CA LEU A 789 -12.17 11.21 -24.82
C LEU A 789 -11.11 11.70 -23.83
N ASN A 790 -10.08 12.38 -24.37
CA ASN A 790 -8.98 12.97 -23.61
C ASN A 790 -8.23 11.96 -22.72
N LYS A 791 -8.09 10.70 -23.19
CA LYS A 791 -7.37 9.65 -22.47
C LYS A 791 -5.97 9.39 -23.01
N PRO A 792 -5.02 8.98 -22.15
CA PRO A 792 -3.63 8.67 -22.54
C PRO A 792 -3.54 7.74 -23.76
N ILE A 793 -4.32 6.65 -23.78
CA ILE A 793 -4.31 5.64 -24.86
C ILE A 793 -4.54 6.21 -26.26
N ASN A 794 -5.18 7.37 -26.39
CA ASN A 794 -5.42 7.99 -27.69
C ASN A 794 -4.14 8.46 -28.37
N SER A 795 -3.08 8.72 -27.61
CA SER A 795 -1.81 9.23 -28.13
C SER A 795 -0.69 8.20 -28.06
N VAL A 796 -0.98 6.97 -27.60
CA VAL A 796 0.01 5.88 -27.52
C VAL A 796 0.45 5.49 -28.94
N GLN A 797 1.76 5.40 -29.10
CA GLN A 797 2.41 4.86 -30.30
C GLN A 797 2.76 3.41 -30.03
N PHE A 798 1.90 2.50 -30.49
CA PHE A 798 2.08 1.07 -30.29
C PHE A 798 3.22 0.56 -31.15
N ALA A 799 4.32 0.10 -30.55
CA ALA A 799 5.39 -0.62 -31.28
C ALA A 799 4.98 -2.06 -31.61
N GLU A 800 4.10 -2.62 -30.78
CA GLU A 800 3.31 -3.82 -31.02
C GLU A 800 1.92 -3.59 -30.43
N LEU A 801 0.91 -4.29 -30.94
CA LEU A 801 -0.47 -4.13 -30.49
C LEU A 801 -1.20 -5.48 -30.49
N THR A 802 -1.89 -5.76 -29.40
CA THR A 802 -2.92 -6.80 -29.35
C THR A 802 -4.25 -6.21 -28.92
N VAL A 803 -5.30 -6.44 -29.71
CA VAL A 803 -6.70 -6.08 -29.39
C VAL A 803 -7.51 -7.37 -29.22
N GLU A 804 -8.03 -7.59 -28.01
CA GLU A 804 -8.80 -8.77 -27.64
C GLU A 804 -10.15 -8.40 -27.04
N PHE A 805 -11.18 -9.17 -27.37
CA PHE A 805 -12.51 -9.04 -26.78
C PHE A 805 -13.41 -10.22 -27.16
N ALA A 806 -14.54 -10.34 -26.47
CA ALA A 806 -15.63 -11.22 -26.86
C ALA A 806 -16.83 -10.43 -27.40
N PHE A 807 -17.57 -11.01 -28.34
CA PHE A 807 -18.79 -10.41 -28.85
C PHE A 807 -19.84 -11.46 -29.22
N ARG A 808 -21.11 -11.05 -29.19
CA ARG A 808 -22.25 -11.78 -29.74
C ARG A 808 -23.09 -10.83 -30.57
N ILE A 809 -23.31 -11.16 -31.83
CA ILE A 809 -24.13 -10.34 -32.74
C ILE A 809 -25.60 -10.71 -32.57
N ASP A 810 -26.47 -9.72 -32.49
CA ASP A 810 -27.92 -9.90 -32.38
C ASP A 810 -28.63 -9.74 -33.74
N SER A 811 -28.01 -9.04 -34.71
CA SER A 811 -28.51 -8.87 -36.09
C SER A 811 -27.38 -8.84 -37.12
N LEU A 812 -27.58 -9.38 -38.33
CA LEU A 812 -26.58 -9.36 -39.43
C LEU A 812 -26.84 -8.26 -40.48
N GLU A 813 -27.55 -7.20 -40.12
CA GLU A 813 -27.86 -6.10 -41.03
C GLU A 813 -26.68 -5.11 -41.15
N GLY A 814 -26.28 -4.78 -42.38
CA GLY A 814 -25.32 -3.70 -42.66
C GLY A 814 -23.88 -3.96 -42.22
N TYR A 815 -23.12 -2.88 -42.07
CA TYR A 815 -21.76 -2.91 -41.51
C TYR A 815 -21.85 -2.58 -40.02
N GLN A 816 -21.11 -3.32 -39.19
CA GLN A 816 -21.21 -3.21 -37.73
C GLN A 816 -19.85 -3.18 -37.07
N ASN A 817 -19.43 -2.03 -36.56
CA ASN A 817 -18.11 -1.85 -35.96
C ASN A 817 -18.14 -2.13 -34.46
N LEU A 818 -17.33 -3.11 -34.03
CA LEU A 818 -17.29 -3.60 -32.65
C LEU A 818 -16.27 -2.81 -31.82
N VAL A 819 -15.02 -2.72 -32.30
CA VAL A 819 -13.93 -1.94 -31.69
C VAL A 819 -13.21 -1.17 -32.78
N GLY A 820 -12.93 0.11 -32.56
CA GLY A 820 -12.24 0.95 -33.54
C GLY A 820 -11.40 2.07 -32.93
N LYS A 821 -10.63 2.74 -33.78
CA LYS A 821 -9.83 3.94 -33.46
C LYS A 821 -10.14 5.03 -34.49
N ASP A 822 -10.68 6.16 -34.03
CA ASP A 822 -11.02 7.31 -34.88
C ASP A 822 -9.77 8.05 -35.39
N GLY A 823 -9.91 8.75 -36.52
CA GLY A 823 -8.88 9.61 -37.09
C GLY A 823 -9.07 9.92 -38.58
N LYS A 824 -8.33 10.92 -39.09
CA LYS A 824 -8.27 11.27 -40.52
C LYS A 824 -6.82 11.39 -41.04
N PRO A 825 -6.23 10.29 -41.52
CA PRO A 825 -4.99 10.35 -42.26
C PRO A 825 -5.19 11.13 -43.58
N THR A 826 -4.17 11.85 -44.05
CA THR A 826 -4.27 12.91 -45.08
C THR A 826 -4.59 12.43 -46.52
N SER A 827 -5.20 11.26 -46.70
CA SER A 827 -5.90 10.81 -47.93
C SER A 827 -6.74 9.52 -47.81
N SER A 828 -6.77 8.85 -46.65
CA SER A 828 -7.43 7.54 -46.49
C SER A 828 -8.96 7.65 -46.40
N ALA A 829 -9.68 6.65 -46.93
CA ALA A 829 -11.12 6.52 -46.80
C ALA A 829 -11.54 5.70 -45.55
N VAL A 830 -10.58 5.20 -44.77
CA VAL A 830 -10.80 4.36 -43.59
C VAL A 830 -10.18 4.99 -42.34
N ALA A 831 -10.71 4.64 -41.17
CA ALA A 831 -10.16 5.08 -39.89
C ALA A 831 -8.88 4.31 -39.54
N PRO A 832 -8.05 4.80 -38.60
CA PRO A 832 -6.83 4.11 -38.17
C PRO A 832 -7.02 2.62 -37.82
N LEU A 833 -8.12 2.24 -37.16
CA LEU A 833 -8.48 0.83 -36.90
C LEU A 833 -10.00 0.66 -36.91
N GLN A 834 -10.49 -0.41 -37.54
CA GLN A 834 -11.87 -0.87 -37.48
C GLN A 834 -11.92 -2.40 -37.45
N ILE A 835 -12.44 -2.96 -36.35
CA ILE A 835 -12.80 -4.38 -36.23
C ILE A 835 -14.32 -4.47 -36.33
N LYS A 836 -14.82 -5.02 -37.44
CA LYS A 836 -16.23 -4.93 -37.83
C LYS A 836 -16.76 -6.22 -38.45
N ILE A 837 -18.08 -6.42 -38.38
CA ILE A 837 -18.80 -7.37 -39.23
C ILE A 837 -19.20 -6.64 -40.51
N ARG A 838 -18.92 -7.25 -41.67
CA ARG A 838 -19.33 -6.70 -42.97
C ARG A 838 -20.55 -7.44 -43.50
N GLY A 839 -21.65 -6.71 -43.73
CA GLY A 839 -22.87 -7.28 -44.35
C GLY A 839 -22.74 -7.56 -45.86
N ASP A 840 -21.68 -7.08 -46.51
CA ASP A 840 -21.35 -7.45 -47.89
C ASP A 840 -20.48 -8.72 -47.95
N SER A 841 -20.26 -9.26 -49.15
CA SER A 841 -19.49 -10.50 -49.35
C SER A 841 -18.00 -10.27 -49.59
N TYR A 842 -17.47 -9.10 -49.21
CA TYR A 842 -16.06 -8.78 -49.36
C TYR A 842 -15.29 -9.10 -48.08
N PRO A 843 -14.06 -9.67 -48.17
CA PRO A 843 -13.42 -10.24 -49.35
C PRO A 843 -13.89 -11.68 -49.60
N ASN A 844 -13.56 -12.23 -50.78
CA ASN A 844 -13.71 -13.67 -51.08
C ASN A 844 -15.14 -14.25 -51.14
N ASP A 845 -16.15 -13.43 -51.43
CA ASP A 845 -17.56 -13.85 -51.54
C ASP A 845 -18.14 -14.49 -50.26
N VAL A 846 -17.63 -14.11 -49.08
CA VAL A 846 -18.14 -14.56 -47.76
C VAL A 846 -18.89 -13.40 -47.08
N PRO A 847 -20.23 -13.48 -46.95
CA PRO A 847 -21.00 -12.44 -46.26
C PRO A 847 -20.83 -12.52 -44.73
N ASN A 848 -21.04 -11.42 -44.02
CA ASN A 848 -21.14 -11.38 -42.56
C ASN A 848 -19.90 -11.91 -41.84
N GLN A 849 -18.71 -11.78 -42.44
CA GLN A 849 -17.47 -12.21 -41.80
C GLN A 849 -16.93 -11.10 -40.90
N LEU A 850 -16.15 -11.48 -39.88
CA LEU A 850 -15.35 -10.54 -39.11
C LEU A 850 -14.23 -10.01 -40.01
N PHE A 851 -14.06 -8.70 -40.00
CA PHE A 851 -13.15 -7.98 -40.86
C PHE A 851 -12.39 -6.94 -40.04
N VAL A 852 -11.07 -7.06 -40.02
CA VAL A 852 -10.16 -6.07 -39.42
C VAL A 852 -9.58 -5.25 -40.55
N GLU A 853 -9.74 -3.94 -40.48
CA GLU A 853 -9.18 -2.97 -41.42
C GLU A 853 -8.41 -1.91 -40.63
N TRP A 854 -7.16 -1.68 -40.97
CA TRP A 854 -6.33 -0.72 -40.24
C TRP A 854 -5.34 -0.02 -41.17
N ILE A 855 -4.73 1.03 -40.62
CA ILE A 855 -3.65 1.76 -41.26
C ILE A 855 -2.40 1.53 -40.43
N ASP A 856 -1.36 1.00 -41.04
CA ASP A 856 -0.09 0.77 -40.35
C ASP A 856 0.66 2.07 -40.07
N GLY A 857 1.82 1.99 -39.41
CA GLY A 857 2.59 3.18 -39.05
C GLY A 857 3.13 3.97 -40.24
N ASP A 858 3.33 3.32 -41.38
CA ASP A 858 3.78 3.93 -42.63
C ASP A 858 2.63 4.57 -43.43
N GLY A 859 1.39 4.34 -43.00
CA GLY A 859 0.20 4.93 -43.60
C GLY A 859 -0.46 4.07 -44.67
N ASP A 860 -0.05 2.81 -44.83
CA ASP A 860 -0.64 1.85 -45.76
C ASP A 860 -1.86 1.15 -45.14
N VAL A 861 -2.89 0.93 -45.97
CA VAL A 861 -4.15 0.31 -45.54
C VAL A 861 -4.09 -1.20 -45.73
N HIS A 862 -4.37 -1.95 -44.67
CA HIS A 862 -4.37 -3.41 -44.64
C HIS A 862 -5.71 -3.96 -44.16
N HIS A 863 -5.93 -5.24 -44.44
CA HIS A 863 -7.06 -5.96 -43.88
C HIS A 863 -6.78 -7.45 -43.62
N LEU A 864 -7.49 -8.01 -42.65
CA LEU A 864 -7.61 -9.44 -42.37
C LEU A 864 -9.09 -9.80 -42.25
N ALA A 865 -9.46 -11.02 -42.64
CA ALA A 865 -10.85 -11.46 -42.57
C ALA A 865 -10.97 -12.89 -42.02
N SER A 866 -12.01 -13.18 -41.24
CA SER A 866 -12.21 -14.52 -40.66
C SER A 866 -12.40 -15.63 -41.70
N GLY A 867 -12.76 -15.28 -42.94
CA GLY A 867 -13.01 -16.24 -44.02
C GLY A 867 -14.26 -17.10 -43.82
N ALA A 868 -15.03 -16.84 -42.75
CA ALA A 868 -16.27 -17.52 -42.41
C ALA A 868 -17.30 -16.51 -41.88
N SER A 869 -18.57 -16.69 -42.27
CA SER A 869 -19.70 -15.90 -41.77
C SER A 869 -19.91 -16.10 -40.28
N THR A 870 -20.17 -15.03 -39.54
CA THR A 870 -20.67 -15.10 -38.17
C THR A 870 -22.17 -15.43 -38.16
N SER A 871 -22.62 -15.97 -37.04
CA SER A 871 -24.03 -16.26 -36.76
C SER A 871 -24.55 -15.33 -35.67
N VAL A 872 -25.86 -15.05 -35.71
CA VAL A 872 -26.56 -14.40 -34.60
C VAL A 872 -26.60 -15.31 -33.38
N ASP A 873 -26.68 -14.73 -32.18
CA ASP A 873 -26.79 -15.43 -30.89
C ASP A 873 -25.60 -16.35 -30.53
N GLU A 874 -24.46 -16.23 -31.24
CA GLU A 874 -23.24 -17.00 -30.97
C GLU A 874 -22.12 -16.10 -30.44
N TRP A 875 -21.48 -16.53 -29.35
CA TRP A 875 -20.30 -15.86 -28.79
C TRP A 875 -19.04 -16.21 -29.58
N TYR A 876 -18.34 -15.17 -30.00
CA TYR A 876 -17.05 -15.22 -30.63
C TYR A 876 -16.01 -14.48 -29.79
N TYR A 877 -14.77 -14.94 -29.89
CA TYR A 877 -13.61 -14.37 -29.20
C TYR A 877 -12.59 -13.97 -30.25
N VAL A 878 -12.06 -12.76 -30.14
CA VAL A 878 -11.15 -12.18 -31.13
C VAL A 878 -9.84 -11.83 -30.45
N ALA A 879 -8.73 -12.09 -31.14
CA ALA A 879 -7.45 -11.46 -30.85
C ALA A 879 -6.84 -11.00 -32.18
N PHE A 880 -6.72 -9.69 -32.36
CA PHE A 880 -5.97 -9.09 -33.47
C PHE A 880 -4.60 -8.66 -32.95
N VAL A 881 -3.55 -9.26 -33.50
CA VAL A 881 -2.17 -9.11 -33.04
C VAL A 881 -1.34 -8.52 -34.17
N ILE A 882 -0.61 -7.44 -33.93
CA ILE A 882 0.28 -6.83 -34.91
C ILE A 882 1.63 -6.47 -34.28
N SER A 883 2.70 -6.89 -34.95
CA SER A 883 4.10 -6.53 -34.70
C SER A 883 4.64 -5.75 -35.91
N SER A 884 5.91 -5.34 -35.84
CA SER A 884 6.59 -4.64 -36.95
C SER A 884 6.60 -5.42 -38.28
N ASP A 885 6.48 -6.74 -38.26
CA ASP A 885 6.65 -7.62 -39.43
C ASP A 885 5.51 -8.62 -39.68
N ALA A 886 4.51 -8.68 -38.79
CA ALA A 886 3.38 -9.59 -38.89
C ALA A 886 2.08 -8.98 -38.33
N ALA A 887 0.96 -9.29 -38.97
CA ALA A 887 -0.37 -9.04 -38.45
C ALA A 887 -1.18 -10.34 -38.52
N THR A 888 -1.80 -10.76 -37.42
CA THR A 888 -2.49 -12.04 -37.29
C THR A 888 -3.84 -11.86 -36.63
N LEU A 889 -4.86 -12.51 -37.20
CA LEU A 889 -6.21 -12.56 -36.65
C LEU A 889 -6.47 -13.97 -36.10
N TYR A 890 -6.75 -14.05 -34.80
CA TYR A 890 -7.22 -15.25 -34.14
C TYR A 890 -8.70 -15.12 -33.79
N MET A 891 -9.42 -16.23 -33.92
CA MET A 891 -10.83 -16.29 -33.57
C MET A 891 -11.16 -17.63 -32.88
N ALA A 892 -12.03 -17.58 -31.88
CA ALA A 892 -12.68 -18.75 -31.30
C ALA A 892 -14.20 -18.57 -31.30
N GLN A 893 -14.93 -19.68 -31.14
CA GLN A 893 -16.39 -19.70 -31.05
C GLN A 893 -16.85 -20.67 -29.95
N GLY A 894 -17.87 -20.28 -29.20
CA GLY A 894 -18.42 -21.07 -28.10
C GLY A 894 -17.38 -21.40 -27.02
N THR A 895 -17.04 -22.69 -26.83
CA THR A 895 -16.02 -23.12 -25.87
C THR A 895 -14.73 -23.63 -26.53
N SER A 896 -14.56 -23.35 -27.82
CA SER A 896 -13.40 -23.83 -28.60
C SER A 896 -12.15 -22.99 -28.31
N ALA A 897 -10.96 -23.56 -28.55
CA ALA A 897 -9.72 -22.81 -28.52
C ALA A 897 -9.60 -21.83 -29.70
N TYR A 898 -8.81 -20.77 -29.54
CA TYR A 898 -8.44 -19.84 -30.61
C TYR A 898 -7.80 -20.57 -31.79
N GLN A 899 -8.20 -20.18 -32.99
CA GLN A 899 -7.56 -20.56 -34.24
C GLN A 899 -7.08 -19.31 -34.96
N GLN A 900 -5.88 -19.37 -35.51
CA GLN A 900 -5.43 -18.37 -36.48
C GLN A 900 -6.30 -18.51 -37.73
N VAL A 901 -7.10 -17.48 -38.05
CA VAL A 901 -8.03 -17.48 -39.18
C VAL A 901 -7.46 -16.74 -40.39
N ASP A 902 -6.60 -15.75 -40.16
CA ASP A 902 -5.91 -15.01 -41.23
C ASP A 902 -4.60 -14.38 -40.72
N SER A 903 -3.67 -14.09 -41.62
CA SER A 903 -2.41 -13.42 -41.27
C SER A 903 -1.70 -12.81 -42.48
N LEU A 904 -1.02 -11.70 -42.26
CA LEU A 904 -0.02 -11.11 -43.16
C LEU A 904 1.35 -11.23 -42.49
N THR A 905 2.33 -11.73 -43.24
CA THR A 905 3.72 -11.83 -42.78
C THR A 905 4.63 -11.19 -43.83
N SER A 906 5.78 -10.65 -43.44
CA SER A 906 6.81 -10.07 -44.33
C SER A 906 6.48 -8.72 -45.00
N ALA A 907 5.55 -7.96 -44.43
CA ALA A 907 5.37 -6.53 -44.71
C ALA A 907 6.07 -5.71 -43.63
N ASP A 908 6.48 -4.48 -43.94
CA ASP A 908 6.97 -3.51 -42.97
C ASP A 908 5.76 -2.72 -42.48
N PHE A 909 5.31 -2.97 -41.24
CA PHE A 909 4.16 -2.27 -40.65
C PHE A 909 4.60 -1.08 -39.78
N ALA A 910 5.88 -1.00 -39.44
CA ALA A 910 6.39 -0.02 -38.51
C ALA A 910 6.62 1.33 -39.20
N GLY A 911 6.02 2.38 -38.64
CA GLY A 911 6.19 3.75 -39.10
C GLY A 911 7.55 4.35 -38.74
N PRO A 912 7.77 5.64 -39.09
CA PRO A 912 9.02 6.34 -38.82
C PRO A 912 9.45 6.38 -37.34
N ASN A 913 8.53 6.18 -36.39
CA ASN A 913 8.80 6.14 -34.95
C ASN A 913 8.66 4.74 -34.36
N GLY A 914 8.56 3.71 -35.21
CA GLY A 914 8.39 2.31 -34.80
C GLY A 914 6.95 1.90 -34.51
N GLU A 915 5.96 2.79 -34.71
CA GLU A 915 4.55 2.49 -34.45
C GLU A 915 3.96 1.53 -35.49
N VAL A 916 3.20 0.51 -35.11
CA VAL A 916 2.56 -0.44 -36.04
C VAL A 916 1.13 -0.06 -36.42
N LEU A 917 0.59 0.97 -35.77
CA LEU A 917 -0.71 1.57 -36.04
C LEU A 917 -0.53 3.06 -36.29
N TYR A 918 -1.19 3.60 -37.33
CA TYR A 918 -1.09 5.01 -37.71
C TYR A 918 -1.29 5.96 -36.53
N ALA A 919 -0.27 6.75 -36.23
CA ALA A 919 -0.27 7.72 -35.14
C ALA A 919 -1.36 8.78 -35.33
N SER A 920 -2.37 8.75 -34.47
CA SER A 920 -3.49 9.68 -34.48
C SER A 920 -3.97 9.93 -33.06
N THR A 921 -4.38 11.15 -32.73
CA THR A 921 -4.93 11.49 -31.40
C THR A 921 -6.44 11.21 -31.30
N GLY A 922 -7.03 10.51 -32.28
CA GLY A 922 -8.44 10.14 -32.25
C GLY A 922 -8.75 9.12 -31.16
N GLN A 923 -10.02 8.88 -30.87
CA GLN A 923 -10.44 8.07 -29.73
C GLN A 923 -10.57 6.60 -30.09
N PHE A 924 -10.34 5.71 -29.13
CA PHE A 924 -10.86 4.35 -29.23
C PHE A 924 -12.37 4.38 -29.01
N THR A 925 -13.09 3.57 -29.78
CA THR A 925 -14.55 3.47 -29.75
C THR A 925 -15.00 2.02 -29.68
N VAL A 926 -16.07 1.76 -28.92
CA VAL A 926 -16.70 0.44 -28.77
C VAL A 926 -18.18 0.56 -29.11
N GLY A 927 -18.68 -0.41 -29.90
CA GLY A 927 -20.08 -0.47 -30.37
C GLY A 927 -20.40 0.46 -31.53
N ARG A 928 -19.44 1.30 -31.97
CA ARG A 928 -19.59 2.22 -33.09
C ARG A 928 -18.27 2.51 -33.79
N GLY A 929 -18.36 2.70 -35.11
CA GLY A 929 -17.26 3.12 -35.96
C GLY A 929 -17.27 4.64 -36.15
N MET A 930 -16.13 5.28 -35.91
CA MET A 930 -15.93 6.70 -36.20
C MET A 930 -14.80 6.91 -37.21
N TYR A 931 -15.00 7.89 -38.08
CA TYR A 931 -14.01 8.40 -39.00
C TYR A 931 -14.05 9.93 -39.03
N ASN A 932 -12.96 10.56 -38.63
CA ASN A 932 -12.81 12.02 -38.55
C ASN A 932 -13.92 12.69 -37.72
N GLY A 933 -14.27 12.10 -36.57
CA GLY A 933 -15.36 12.58 -35.72
C GLY A 933 -16.75 12.46 -36.34
N ALA A 934 -16.90 11.74 -37.45
CA ALA A 934 -18.18 11.39 -38.05
C ALA A 934 -18.44 9.90 -37.88
N ILE A 935 -19.70 9.57 -37.59
CA ILE A 935 -20.13 8.19 -37.40
C ILE A 935 -20.20 7.50 -38.76
N THR A 936 -19.77 6.25 -38.80
CA THR A 936 -19.74 5.42 -40.02
C THR A 936 -20.69 4.25 -39.92
N ASP A 937 -20.52 3.41 -38.89
CA ASP A 937 -21.23 2.14 -38.72
C ASP A 937 -21.58 1.92 -37.24
N TRP A 938 -22.67 1.21 -36.95
CA TRP A 938 -23.15 0.89 -35.59
C TRP A 938 -23.21 -0.61 -35.38
N ALA A 939 -22.94 -1.10 -34.17
CA ALA A 939 -23.08 -2.52 -33.84
C ALA A 939 -24.44 -2.83 -33.19
N ASP A 940 -25.05 -3.94 -33.60
CA ASP A 940 -26.17 -4.59 -32.93
C ASP A 940 -25.65 -5.87 -32.27
N ALA A 941 -25.04 -5.69 -31.09
CA ALA A 941 -24.23 -6.71 -30.44
C ALA A 941 -24.09 -6.52 -28.92
N LEU A 942 -23.85 -7.65 -28.25
CA LEU A 942 -23.17 -7.68 -26.96
C LEU A 942 -21.65 -7.68 -27.17
N ILE A 943 -20.92 -6.86 -26.41
CA ILE A 943 -19.45 -6.80 -26.44
C ILE A 943 -18.92 -6.85 -25.02
N ASP A 944 -17.85 -7.61 -24.80
CA ASP A 944 -17.33 -7.86 -23.47
C ASP A 944 -15.80 -8.04 -23.40
N GLU A 945 -15.23 -7.77 -22.22
CA GLU A 945 -13.84 -8.01 -21.83
C GLU A 945 -12.81 -7.52 -22.87
N ILE A 946 -12.77 -6.20 -23.10
CA ILE A 946 -11.95 -5.59 -24.15
C ILE A 946 -10.59 -5.21 -23.60
N ARG A 947 -9.52 -5.87 -24.05
CA ARG A 947 -8.13 -5.56 -23.70
C ARG A 947 -7.34 -5.05 -24.90
N ILE A 948 -6.61 -3.96 -24.68
CA ILE A 948 -5.63 -3.39 -25.61
C ILE A 948 -4.25 -3.53 -24.96
N SER A 949 -3.34 -4.27 -25.59
CA SER A 949 -1.98 -4.52 -25.08
C SER A 949 -0.92 -3.90 -25.99
N GLU A 950 0.19 -3.46 -25.41
CA GLU A 950 1.36 -2.89 -26.11
C GLU A 950 2.37 -3.95 -26.55
N ALA A 951 1.92 -5.21 -26.61
CA ALA A 951 2.72 -6.38 -26.96
C ALA A 951 1.99 -7.25 -27.99
N ALA A 952 2.75 -7.95 -28.82
CA ALA A 952 2.23 -8.96 -29.75
C ALA A 952 2.02 -10.31 -29.03
N LEU A 953 0.81 -10.56 -28.52
CA LEU A 953 0.50 -11.73 -27.68
C LEU A 953 0.27 -13.01 -28.48
N GLY A 954 0.58 -14.15 -27.86
CA GLY A 954 0.27 -15.46 -28.40
C GLY A 954 -1.02 -16.07 -27.82
N PRO A 955 -1.56 -17.14 -28.43
CA PRO A 955 -2.70 -17.89 -27.88
C PRO A 955 -2.59 -18.32 -26.40
N PRO A 956 -1.40 -18.65 -25.86
CA PRO A 956 -1.22 -18.90 -24.43
C PRO A 956 -1.40 -17.68 -23.53
N ASP A 957 -1.37 -16.47 -24.07
CA ASP A 957 -1.43 -15.22 -23.31
C ASP A 957 -2.78 -14.50 -23.49
N PHE A 958 -3.66 -15.04 -24.34
CA PHE A 958 -4.96 -14.46 -24.62
C PHE A 958 -5.92 -14.53 -23.43
N LEU A 959 -6.83 -13.54 -23.36
CA LEU A 959 -7.79 -13.34 -22.28
C LEU A 959 -8.63 -14.58 -21.94
N PHE A 960 -9.04 -15.35 -22.95
CA PHE A 960 -9.96 -16.46 -22.78
C PHE A 960 -9.30 -17.81 -22.99
N ALA A 961 -9.70 -18.81 -22.18
CA ALA A 961 -9.15 -20.17 -22.26
C ALA A 961 -10.25 -21.25 -22.18
N PRO A 962 -10.18 -22.33 -22.99
CA PRO A 962 -11.11 -23.45 -22.89
C PRO A 962 -10.98 -24.17 -21.54
N SER A 963 -12.13 -24.53 -20.98
CA SER A 963 -12.29 -25.22 -19.69
C SER A 963 -11.88 -26.71 -19.75
N THR A 964 -10.65 -26.95 -20.20
CA THR A 964 -10.01 -28.27 -20.21
C THR A 964 -8.58 -28.21 -19.69
N HIS A 965 -8.38 -27.83 -18.43
CA HIS A 965 -7.10 -28.05 -17.74
C HIS A 965 -7.30 -28.42 -16.26
N ILE A 966 -7.92 -29.59 -16.02
CA ILE A 966 -7.41 -30.44 -14.93
C ILE A 966 -6.22 -31.19 -15.55
N VAL A 967 -5.00 -30.72 -15.32
CA VAL A 967 -3.81 -31.46 -15.75
C VAL A 967 -3.72 -32.72 -14.90
N GLN A 968 -4.10 -33.88 -15.46
CA GLN A 968 -3.71 -35.15 -14.88
C GLN A 968 -2.20 -35.34 -15.11
N ALA A 969 -1.49 -35.66 -14.03
CA ALA A 969 -0.03 -35.81 -13.95
C ALA A 969 0.62 -36.81 -14.95
N SER A 970 -0.15 -37.51 -15.78
CA SER A 970 0.36 -38.54 -16.69
C SER A 970 0.78 -38.05 -18.08
N GLU A 971 0.50 -36.80 -18.47
CA GLU A 971 0.87 -36.28 -19.82
C GLU A 971 2.17 -35.45 -19.89
N LEU A 972 2.83 -35.19 -18.74
CA LEU A 972 4.06 -34.38 -18.67
C LEU A 972 5.35 -35.11 -19.10
N ALA A 973 5.29 -36.37 -19.52
CA ALA A 973 6.49 -37.19 -19.74
C ALA A 973 7.06 -37.21 -21.18
N VAL A 974 6.54 -36.46 -22.16
CA VAL A 974 6.87 -36.72 -23.59
C VAL A 974 7.50 -35.56 -24.39
N ARG A 975 7.62 -34.33 -23.87
CA ARG A 975 8.23 -33.22 -24.64
C ARG A 975 9.63 -32.83 -24.16
N VAL A 976 10.59 -33.74 -24.32
CA VAL A 976 12.01 -33.37 -24.43
C VAL A 976 12.57 -34.02 -25.70
N GLY A 977 12.46 -33.29 -26.82
CA GLY A 977 13.23 -33.54 -28.03
C GLY A 977 14.58 -32.83 -27.95
N PRO A 978 15.66 -33.37 -28.54
CA PRO A 978 17.02 -32.94 -28.22
C PRO A 978 17.37 -31.65 -28.96
N ALA A 979 17.49 -30.54 -28.25
CA ALA A 979 18.19 -29.36 -28.73
C ALA A 979 19.60 -29.33 -28.14
N THR A 980 20.54 -29.27 -29.08
CA THR A 980 21.98 -29.36 -28.95
C THR A 980 22.62 -28.09 -28.37
N THR A 981 23.64 -28.33 -27.54
CA THR A 981 24.86 -27.51 -27.35
C THR A 981 24.67 -26.05 -26.92
N LEU A 982 24.80 -25.79 -25.62
CA LEU A 982 25.90 -25.01 -25.01
C LEU A 982 25.75 -25.15 -23.48
N ALA A 983 26.84 -25.52 -22.80
CA ALA A 983 26.86 -25.75 -21.36
C ALA A 983 27.41 -24.53 -20.60
N PRO A 984 26.81 -24.20 -19.45
CA PRO A 984 27.54 -23.69 -18.28
C PRO A 984 27.16 -24.54 -17.02
N PRO A 985 27.79 -24.36 -15.84
CA PRO A 985 28.46 -25.46 -15.15
C PRO A 985 27.89 -25.70 -13.76
N ASP A 986 27.06 -26.72 -13.56
CA ASP A 986 27.03 -27.43 -12.27
C ASP A 986 26.37 -28.83 -12.35
N GLN A 987 27.03 -29.77 -13.03
CA GLN A 987 26.53 -31.15 -13.15
C GLN A 987 26.62 -31.96 -11.85
N ALA A 988 27.20 -31.43 -10.78
CA ALA A 988 27.28 -32.13 -9.49
C ALA A 988 25.97 -31.99 -8.70
N ALA A 989 25.41 -30.78 -8.62
CA ALA A 989 24.15 -30.50 -7.91
C ALA A 989 22.95 -31.22 -8.53
N ALA A 990 22.86 -31.27 -9.87
CA ALA A 990 21.77 -31.95 -10.58
C ALA A 990 21.83 -33.49 -10.47
N ALA A 991 23.01 -34.07 -10.27
CA ALA A 991 23.16 -35.50 -10.04
C ALA A 991 22.80 -35.89 -8.60
N GLU A 992 23.14 -35.04 -7.63
CA GLU A 992 22.84 -35.24 -6.21
C GLU A 992 21.34 -35.11 -5.92
N ALA A 993 20.66 -34.12 -6.50
CA ALA A 993 19.20 -33.98 -6.44
C ALA A 993 18.46 -35.17 -7.08
N ARG A 994 19.00 -35.72 -8.17
CA ARG A 994 18.45 -36.90 -8.85
C ARG A 994 18.61 -38.18 -8.02
N ASP A 995 19.73 -38.35 -7.34
CA ASP A 995 19.99 -39.53 -6.49
C ASP A 995 19.16 -39.48 -5.18
N VAL A 996 18.93 -38.29 -4.63
CA VAL A 996 18.00 -38.07 -3.50
C VAL A 996 16.55 -38.37 -3.90
N ALA A 997 16.11 -37.90 -5.07
CA ALA A 997 14.77 -38.19 -5.60
C ALA A 997 14.56 -39.68 -5.90
N LEU A 998 15.57 -40.38 -6.44
CA LEU A 998 15.52 -41.82 -6.68
C LEU A 998 15.53 -42.64 -5.38
N ALA A 999 16.24 -42.19 -4.34
CA ALA A 999 16.23 -42.81 -3.02
C ALA A 999 14.87 -42.64 -2.30
N ALA A 1000 14.27 -41.46 -2.38
CA ALA A 1000 12.92 -41.19 -1.85
C ALA A 1000 11.85 -42.06 -2.55
N MET A 1001 11.97 -42.23 -3.87
CA MET A 1001 11.05 -43.04 -4.66
C MET A 1001 11.23 -44.55 -4.43
N ALA A 1002 12.43 -45.01 -4.06
CA ALA A 1002 12.68 -46.41 -3.67
C ALA A 1002 12.10 -46.76 -2.29
N ILE A 1003 12.11 -45.80 -1.35
CA ILE A 1003 11.48 -45.95 -0.02
C ILE A 1003 9.96 -46.00 -0.15
N TYR A 1004 9.36 -45.11 -0.96
CA TYR A 1004 7.93 -45.07 -1.23
C TYR A 1004 7.37 -46.37 -1.86
N ASN A 1005 8.16 -47.02 -2.74
CA ASN A 1005 7.76 -48.27 -3.38
C ASN A 1005 7.91 -49.51 -2.48
N ALA A 1006 8.80 -49.46 -1.48
CA ALA A 1006 9.00 -50.56 -0.54
C ALA A 1006 7.85 -50.69 0.48
N GLU A 1007 7.21 -49.58 0.85
CA GLU A 1007 6.12 -49.56 1.84
C GLU A 1007 4.76 -49.99 1.28
N ASN A 1008 4.57 -49.99 -0.04
CA ASN A 1008 3.28 -50.21 -0.69
C ASN A 1008 3.00 -51.65 -1.17
N SER A 1009 3.73 -52.66 -0.68
CA SER A 1009 3.55 -54.07 -1.11
C SER A 1009 3.10 -55.07 -0.01
N LYS A 1010 1.92 -54.82 0.60
CA LYS A 1010 0.96 -55.76 1.29
C LYS A 1010 1.47 -56.57 2.54
N PRO A 1011 0.58 -57.26 3.32
CA PRO A 1011 -0.57 -56.79 4.10
C PRO A 1011 -0.58 -57.29 5.58
N THR A 1012 -1.40 -56.65 6.43
CA THR A 1012 -2.02 -57.15 7.70
C THR A 1012 -1.15 -57.81 8.80
N SER A 1013 -0.99 -57.15 9.95
CA SER A 1013 -1.48 -57.63 11.27
C SER A 1013 -1.00 -56.74 12.44
N ARG A 1014 -1.81 -56.71 13.50
CA ARG A 1014 -1.64 -55.98 14.77
C ARG A 1014 -0.26 -56.21 15.42
N SER A 1015 0.41 -55.14 15.85
CA SER A 1015 0.89 -54.95 17.24
C SER A 1015 1.64 -53.62 17.42
N ALA A 1016 1.36 -52.96 18.55
CA ALA A 1016 1.95 -51.69 18.97
C ALA A 1016 3.47 -51.79 19.19
N ARG A 1017 4.21 -50.72 18.88
CA ARG A 1017 5.47 -50.36 19.57
C ARG A 1017 5.80 -48.87 19.41
N ARG A 1018 5.99 -48.20 20.56
CA ARG A 1018 6.67 -46.91 20.73
C ARG A 1018 8.03 -46.95 20.02
N ILE A 1019 8.37 -45.90 19.28
CA ILE A 1019 9.76 -45.52 19.00
C ILE A 1019 9.91 -44.01 19.27
N SER A 1020 10.72 -43.71 20.27
CA SER A 1020 11.31 -42.39 20.52
C SER A 1020 12.53 -42.22 19.61
N VAL A 1021 12.66 -41.08 18.92
CA VAL A 1021 13.93 -40.67 18.31
C VAL A 1021 14.33 -39.31 18.89
N ARG A 1022 15.52 -39.29 19.50
CA ARG A 1022 16.17 -38.08 20.03
C ARG A 1022 16.91 -37.40 18.89
N ARG A 1023 16.84 -36.07 18.86
CA ARG A 1023 17.78 -35.17 18.17
C ARG A 1023 19.21 -35.54 18.56
N THR A 1024 20.07 -35.80 17.59
CA THR A 1024 21.49 -35.40 17.60
C THR A 1024 22.11 -35.69 16.23
N ASP A 1025 22.99 -34.76 15.84
CA ASP A 1025 23.95 -34.82 14.73
C ASP A 1025 23.47 -34.31 13.36
N ALA A 1026 23.09 -33.03 13.33
CA ALA A 1026 23.40 -32.16 12.21
C ALA A 1026 24.88 -31.77 12.30
N PHE A 1027 25.69 -32.14 11.30
CA PHE A 1027 26.87 -31.46 10.77
C PHE A 1027 27.69 -32.47 9.96
N ALA A 1028 27.38 -32.57 8.66
CA ALA A 1028 28.33 -32.77 7.56
C ALA A 1028 27.53 -33.00 6.26
N LEU A 1029 27.17 -31.91 5.59
CA LEU A 1029 27.34 -31.65 4.14
C LEU A 1029 26.50 -30.43 3.78
#